data_AF-A0A419I5C4-F1
#
_entry.id   AF-A0A419I5C4-F1
#
_cell.length_a   1.000
_cell.length_b   1.000
_cell.length_c   1.000
_cell.angle_alpha   90.00
_cell.angle_beta   90.00
_cell.angle_gamma   90.00
#
_symmetry.space_group_name_H-M   'P 1'
#
loop_
_entity.id
_entity.type
_entity.pdbx_description
1 polymer ?
#
loop_
_entity_poly.entity_id
_entity_poly.type
_entity_poly.pdbx_seq_one_letter_code
_entity_poly.pdbx_strand_id
1 'polypeptide(L)'
;MPAQHDTMTIVLGCPGCPPLTLDDAARLWVRLPEQVRAKARFVQYGPMTVPAESTLGQALADLLGKPVAFYAGVPVGSPQLPTLQTVLFDGTLGWRPFAGELGYQPRESAEAPAPLPELLAHRPPMHGLEEVAPSVYWYAPDAVIEVVQSGLLVRSPQDGPNTVAVRGATLDAAVHNLTFDAADPQSAPRMRLLAEDLLRRLDEQTRRLSRVLPAAALLAERARPQVTTRALAEIGAGDPARPAAGQAGGEGPAQPAPYRPATPVAAYQPAAQSALGIAPPAEVPGGVAAPVAPPMRRGAPTDLGDAGPAAPPREAPSAVPPAQVGKPTAAATGISTVSEPASPPAEIPTVSAAGPAAPESTVDSSLARRLNPGAAVPPASMNAPVTITSARPPTPVDPESSPEPEAEPAKVPAQLNFQTTPGAEATALLPKRGVDKERQWLRKSLGAEYGLMSNSVARILSEHPGFQGVLSTSSSAEVLTDAVAVQLYLSVKGASIDAGLRGGVNGPHVPVARCVVSGLSRLPSHRGTATFATELPASAWPLLDGRKVLTEWGFLNALTKPSSAVDGDTDVLVWSITGRRTKLLEPAECGVANRVLFVPGTSFKVLAARQPADGARGMVLLRELTASEIDDSGRVAGDRASLDELAMNSLRRTLETWAEAGEEPARTVMDKQAAERFGALPGLA
;
A
#
# COMPACT_ATOMS: atom_id res chain seq x y z
N MET A 1 10.58 -2.19 -9.24
CA MET A 1 10.46 -3.63 -9.54
C MET A 1 11.58 -4.37 -8.82
N PRO A 2 11.29 -5.41 -8.04
CA PRO A 2 12.31 -6.11 -7.28
C PRO A 2 13.12 -7.07 -8.17
N ALA A 3 14.43 -7.19 -7.91
CA ALA A 3 15.33 -8.07 -8.64
C ALA A 3 15.31 -9.48 -8.05
N GLN A 4 14.66 -10.42 -8.73
CA GLN A 4 14.55 -11.81 -8.31
C GLN A 4 15.82 -12.59 -8.66
N HIS A 5 16.26 -13.51 -7.78
CA HIS A 5 17.54 -14.22 -7.97
C HIS A 5 17.49 -15.28 -9.08
N ASP A 6 16.31 -15.82 -9.38
CA ASP A 6 16.13 -16.95 -10.32
C ASP A 6 15.35 -16.61 -11.58
N THR A 7 14.91 -15.36 -11.74
CA THR A 7 14.21 -14.89 -12.93
C THR A 7 14.82 -13.59 -13.43
N MET A 8 14.76 -13.40 -14.75
CA MET A 8 15.14 -12.13 -15.37
C MET A 8 13.90 -11.45 -15.93
N THR A 9 13.46 -10.38 -15.28
CA THR A 9 12.29 -9.62 -15.75
C THR A 9 12.69 -8.67 -16.88
N ILE A 10 12.09 -8.85 -18.05
CA ILE A 10 12.23 -7.97 -19.21
C ILE A 10 11.02 -7.05 -19.27
N VAL A 11 11.24 -5.76 -19.00
CA VAL A 11 10.19 -4.74 -19.00
C VAL A 11 10.00 -4.21 -20.42
N LEU A 12 8.76 -4.27 -20.92
CA LEU A 12 8.39 -3.84 -22.26
C LEU A 12 7.63 -2.52 -22.20
N GLY A 13 8.23 -1.49 -22.82
CA GLY A 13 7.68 -0.15 -22.89
C GLY A 13 7.78 0.65 -21.58
N CYS A 14 7.28 1.88 -21.64
CA CYS A 14 7.12 2.78 -20.51
C CYS A 14 5.79 3.54 -20.66
N PRO A 15 4.97 3.65 -19.60
CA PRO A 15 3.79 4.50 -19.61
C PRO A 15 4.12 5.93 -20.07
N GLY A 16 3.24 6.53 -20.88
CA GLY A 16 3.43 7.88 -21.42
C GLY A 16 4.50 8.03 -22.51
N CYS A 17 5.25 6.97 -22.85
CA CYS A 17 6.22 6.99 -23.95
C CYS A 17 5.58 6.47 -25.26
N PRO A 18 6.20 6.74 -26.42
CA PRO A 18 5.78 6.15 -27.69
C PRO A 18 5.75 4.61 -27.64
N PRO A 19 4.83 3.95 -28.38
CA PRO A 19 4.75 2.49 -28.41
C PRO A 19 6.05 1.84 -28.86
N LEU A 20 6.51 0.83 -28.12
CA LEU A 20 7.71 0.05 -28.46
C LEU A 20 7.35 -1.05 -29.47
N THR A 21 8.25 -1.37 -30.40
CA THR A 21 8.03 -2.40 -31.42
C THR A 21 8.39 -3.80 -30.91
N LEU A 22 7.77 -4.84 -31.48
CA LEU A 22 8.14 -6.23 -31.19
C LEU A 22 9.60 -6.54 -31.61
N ASP A 23 10.09 -5.90 -32.67
CA ASP A 23 11.47 -6.06 -33.13
C ASP A 23 12.50 -5.61 -32.10
N ASP A 24 12.20 -4.56 -31.32
CA ASP A 24 13.08 -4.11 -30.24
C ASP A 24 13.21 -5.18 -29.14
N ALA A 25 12.08 -5.80 -28.76
CA ALA A 25 12.06 -6.90 -27.80
C ALA A 25 12.82 -8.12 -28.35
N ALA A 26 12.64 -8.44 -29.63
CA ALA A 26 13.35 -9.54 -30.29
C ALA A 26 14.87 -9.31 -30.38
N ARG A 27 15.30 -8.08 -30.71
CA ARG A 27 16.72 -7.70 -30.72
C ARG A 27 17.38 -7.89 -29.36
N LEU A 28 16.70 -7.53 -28.27
CA LEU A 28 17.17 -7.80 -26.92
C LEU A 28 17.25 -9.32 -26.66
N TRP A 29 16.19 -10.06 -26.98
CA TRP A 29 16.10 -11.50 -26.75
C TRP A 29 17.25 -12.29 -27.38
N VAL A 30 17.56 -12.01 -28.64
CA VAL A 30 18.63 -12.70 -29.38
C VAL A 30 20.02 -12.46 -28.76
N ARG A 31 20.22 -11.34 -28.06
CA ARG A 31 21.48 -11.05 -27.35
C ARG A 31 21.61 -11.77 -26.01
N LEU A 32 20.53 -12.30 -25.46
CA LEU A 32 20.56 -13.01 -24.19
C LEU A 32 21.15 -14.42 -24.36
N PRO A 33 21.99 -14.90 -23.41
CA PRO A 33 22.41 -16.30 -23.37
C PRO A 33 21.21 -17.24 -23.20
N GLU A 34 21.28 -18.44 -23.76
CA GLU A 34 20.17 -19.41 -23.74
C GLU A 34 19.72 -19.79 -22.32
N GLN A 35 20.67 -19.95 -21.38
CA GLN A 35 20.38 -20.22 -19.97
C GLN A 35 19.57 -19.10 -19.32
N VAL A 36 19.75 -17.86 -19.77
CA VAL A 36 19.03 -16.69 -19.27
C VAL A 36 17.64 -16.59 -19.91
N ARG A 37 17.50 -16.96 -21.19
CA ARG A 37 16.20 -16.98 -21.89
C ARG A 37 15.18 -17.90 -21.20
N ALA A 38 15.62 -19.07 -20.71
CA ALA A 38 14.76 -19.99 -19.96
C ALA A 38 14.20 -19.38 -18.65
N LYS A 39 14.97 -18.46 -18.05
CA LYS A 39 14.61 -17.74 -16.82
C LYS A 39 13.95 -16.38 -17.07
N ALA A 40 13.80 -15.98 -18.33
CA ALA A 40 13.27 -14.68 -18.67
C ALA A 40 11.74 -14.64 -18.49
N ARG A 41 11.25 -13.52 -17.96
CA ARG A 41 9.83 -13.23 -17.82
C ARG A 41 9.57 -11.84 -18.39
N PHE A 42 8.70 -11.75 -19.38
CA PHE A 42 8.31 -10.46 -19.93
C PHE A 42 7.25 -9.81 -19.05
N VAL A 43 7.24 -8.49 -19.01
CA VAL A 43 6.16 -7.73 -18.40
C VAL A 43 5.84 -6.52 -19.25
N GLN A 44 4.57 -6.37 -19.61
CA GLN A 44 4.10 -5.17 -20.28
C GLN A 44 3.98 -4.05 -19.26
N TYR A 45 4.79 -3.01 -19.42
CA TYR A 45 4.75 -1.82 -18.58
C TYR A 45 4.20 -0.61 -19.33
N GLY A 46 4.40 -0.53 -20.64
CA GLY A 46 3.88 0.55 -21.47
C GLY A 46 3.22 0.09 -22.76
N PRO A 47 2.88 1.04 -23.65
CA PRO A 47 2.28 0.73 -24.95
C PRO A 47 3.26 -0.04 -25.85
N MET A 48 2.71 -0.98 -26.60
CA MET A 48 3.43 -1.83 -27.56
C MET A 48 2.70 -1.84 -28.90
N THR A 49 3.45 -1.82 -29.99
CA THR A 49 2.88 -2.02 -31.34
C THR A 49 2.71 -3.51 -31.57
N VAL A 50 1.46 -3.99 -31.58
CA VAL A 50 1.10 -5.41 -31.74
C VAL A 50 0.16 -5.56 -32.93
N PRO A 51 0.26 -6.62 -33.74
CA PRO A 51 -0.70 -6.91 -34.80
C PRO A 51 -2.13 -6.98 -34.25
N ALA A 52 -3.10 -6.42 -34.98
CA ALA A 52 -4.48 -6.22 -34.52
C ALA A 52 -5.19 -7.51 -34.05
N GLU A 53 -4.78 -8.67 -34.57
CA GLU A 53 -5.41 -9.97 -34.29
C GLU A 53 -4.63 -10.80 -33.27
N SER A 54 -3.63 -10.24 -32.59
CA SER A 54 -2.77 -10.99 -31.67
C SER A 54 -2.61 -10.29 -30.33
N THR A 55 -2.52 -11.08 -29.27
CA THR A 55 -2.07 -10.58 -27.98
C THR A 55 -0.56 -10.35 -28.02
N LEU A 56 -0.05 -9.44 -27.18
CA LEU A 56 1.39 -9.16 -27.11
C LEU A 56 2.21 -10.44 -26.85
N GLY A 57 1.76 -11.28 -25.92
CA GLY A 57 2.43 -12.54 -25.59
C GLY A 57 2.48 -13.50 -26.78
N GLN A 58 1.36 -13.67 -27.48
CA GLN A 58 1.32 -14.53 -28.66
C GLN A 58 2.19 -13.98 -29.80
N ALA A 59 2.08 -12.68 -30.10
CA ALA A 59 2.85 -12.07 -31.18
C ALA A 59 4.36 -12.17 -30.93
N LEU A 60 4.79 -12.07 -29.67
CA LEU A 60 6.19 -12.24 -29.30
C LEU A 60 6.63 -13.72 -29.38
N ALA A 61 5.79 -14.67 -28.95
CA ALA A 61 6.09 -16.11 -29.10
C ALA A 61 6.29 -16.48 -30.57
N ASP A 62 5.37 -16.02 -31.42
CA ASP A 62 5.40 -16.25 -32.88
C ASP A 62 6.66 -15.62 -33.51
N LEU A 63 6.97 -14.36 -33.17
CA LEU A 63 8.15 -13.66 -33.69
C LEU A 63 9.46 -14.34 -33.28
N LEU A 64 9.52 -14.88 -32.06
CA LEU A 64 10.72 -15.54 -31.54
C LEU A 64 10.82 -17.02 -31.93
N GLY A 65 9.74 -17.63 -32.40
CA GLY A 65 9.63 -19.06 -32.67
C GLY A 65 9.92 -19.93 -31.44
N LYS A 66 9.70 -19.39 -30.23
CA LYS A 66 10.00 -20.04 -28.95
C LYS A 66 8.93 -19.74 -27.91
N PRO A 67 8.72 -20.64 -26.93
CA PRO A 67 7.82 -20.36 -25.82
C PRO A 67 8.31 -19.14 -25.02
N VAL A 68 7.38 -18.27 -24.63
CA VAL A 68 7.67 -17.11 -23.78
C VAL A 68 6.73 -17.08 -22.59
N ALA A 69 7.23 -16.55 -21.47
CA ALA A 69 6.45 -16.40 -20.25
C ALA A 69 6.31 -14.92 -19.91
N PHE A 70 5.09 -14.51 -19.56
CA PHE A 70 4.71 -13.17 -19.17
C PHE A 70 4.22 -13.14 -17.73
N TYR A 71 4.58 -12.10 -16.99
CA TYR A 71 3.83 -11.75 -15.79
C TYR A 71 2.51 -11.09 -16.19
N ALA A 72 1.42 -11.48 -15.51
CA ALA A 72 0.11 -10.87 -15.67
C ALA A 72 0.01 -9.44 -15.09
N GLY A 73 1.10 -8.95 -14.49
CA GLY A 73 1.27 -7.60 -13.95
C GLY A 73 2.73 -7.32 -13.61
N VAL A 74 3.04 -6.13 -13.12
CA VAL A 74 4.40 -5.80 -12.66
C VAL A 74 4.66 -6.38 -11.28
N PRO A 75 5.78 -7.10 -11.09
CA PRO A 75 6.18 -7.53 -9.76
C PRO A 75 6.58 -6.30 -8.92
N VAL A 76 5.96 -6.20 -7.74
CA VAL A 76 6.19 -5.17 -6.74
C VAL A 76 6.39 -5.80 -5.36
N GLY A 77 6.93 -5.01 -4.43
CA GLY A 77 7.24 -5.49 -3.09
C GLY A 77 8.58 -6.22 -3.03
N SER A 78 8.62 -7.34 -2.30
CA SER A 78 9.83 -8.10 -2.03
C SER A 78 10.36 -8.85 -3.26
N PRO A 79 11.69 -8.97 -3.44
CA PRO A 79 12.30 -9.87 -4.43
C PRO A 79 12.07 -11.36 -4.21
N GLN A 80 11.83 -11.79 -2.98
CA GLN A 80 11.64 -13.20 -2.62
C GLN A 80 10.18 -13.62 -2.82
N LEU A 81 9.24 -12.70 -2.58
CA LEU A 81 7.80 -12.92 -2.73
C LEU A 81 7.16 -11.72 -3.43
N PRO A 82 7.45 -11.53 -4.73
CA PRO A 82 6.90 -10.43 -5.49
C PRO A 82 5.37 -10.57 -5.57
N THR A 83 4.67 -9.50 -5.24
CA THR A 83 3.24 -9.39 -5.52
C THR A 83 3.08 -8.77 -6.90
N LEU A 84 2.27 -9.35 -7.77
CA LEU A 84 1.97 -8.73 -9.06
C LEU A 84 0.88 -7.67 -8.90
N GLN A 85 0.99 -6.57 -9.64
CA GLN A 85 -0.04 -5.54 -9.78
C GLN A 85 -0.23 -5.24 -11.26
N THR A 86 -1.46 -5.09 -11.72
CA THR A 86 -1.70 -4.59 -13.08
C THR A 86 -1.16 -3.16 -13.21
N VAL A 87 -0.90 -2.71 -14.44
CA VAL A 87 -0.40 -1.35 -14.71
C VAL A 87 -1.38 -0.65 -15.62
N LEU A 88 -1.94 0.46 -15.13
CA LEU A 88 -2.84 1.31 -15.90
C LEU A 88 -2.06 2.06 -16.99
N PHE A 89 -2.78 2.63 -17.95
CA PHE A 89 -2.16 3.34 -19.08
C PHE A 89 -1.24 4.51 -18.64
N ASP A 90 -1.56 5.15 -17.52
CA ASP A 90 -0.78 6.23 -16.91
C ASP A 90 0.42 5.74 -16.08
N GLY A 91 0.61 4.41 -15.98
CA GLY A 91 1.68 3.78 -15.22
C GLY A 91 1.37 3.56 -13.75
N THR A 92 0.20 3.97 -13.28
CA THR A 92 -0.23 3.66 -11.92
C THR A 92 -0.53 2.17 -11.76
N LEU A 93 -0.35 1.67 -10.54
CA LEU A 93 -0.63 0.27 -10.22
C LEU A 93 -2.12 0.08 -10.00
N GLY A 94 -2.70 -0.91 -10.67
CA GLY A 94 -4.12 -1.27 -10.57
C GLY A 94 -4.38 -2.30 -9.49
N TRP A 95 -5.02 -3.40 -9.88
CA TRP A 95 -5.44 -4.47 -8.98
C TRP A 95 -4.45 -5.64 -9.01
N ARG A 96 -4.53 -6.51 -8.00
CA ARG A 96 -3.67 -7.70 -7.91
C ARG A 96 -4.26 -8.84 -8.74
N PRO A 97 -3.67 -9.24 -9.88
CA PRO A 97 -4.21 -10.31 -10.71
C PRO A 97 -4.23 -11.64 -9.96
N PHE A 98 -5.20 -12.50 -10.30
CA PHE A 98 -5.24 -13.89 -9.83
C PHE A 98 -4.30 -14.76 -10.64
N ALA A 99 -4.26 -14.53 -11.96
CA ALA A 99 -3.19 -15.04 -12.81
C ALA A 99 -1.85 -14.41 -12.41
N GLY A 100 -0.82 -15.24 -12.29
CA GLY A 100 0.54 -14.84 -11.94
C GLY A 100 1.40 -14.77 -13.19
N GLU A 101 1.66 -15.94 -13.77
CA GLU A 101 2.48 -16.11 -14.96
C GLU A 101 1.68 -16.79 -16.07
N LEU A 102 1.83 -16.30 -17.29
CA LEU A 102 1.17 -16.77 -18.50
C LEU A 102 2.22 -17.24 -19.50
N GLY A 103 2.12 -18.48 -19.94
CA GLY A 103 2.94 -19.09 -20.98
C GLY A 103 2.27 -18.96 -22.34
N TYR A 104 3.02 -18.54 -23.35
CA TYR A 104 2.58 -18.47 -24.73
C TYR A 104 3.46 -19.37 -25.58
N GLN A 105 2.81 -20.26 -26.33
CA GLN A 105 3.47 -21.15 -27.29
C GLN A 105 3.40 -20.52 -28.69
N PRO A 106 4.48 -20.64 -29.50
CA PRO A 106 4.44 -20.17 -30.89
C PRO A 106 3.38 -20.97 -31.67
N ARG A 107 2.71 -20.31 -32.60
CA ARG A 107 1.83 -21.00 -33.56
C ARG A 107 2.62 -21.95 -34.45
N GLU A 108 2.01 -23.07 -34.80
CA GLU A 108 2.60 -24.05 -35.73
C GLU A 108 2.77 -23.46 -37.15
N SER A 109 1.85 -22.58 -37.56
CA SER A 109 1.91 -21.83 -38.81
C SER A 109 1.21 -20.48 -38.66
N ALA A 110 1.46 -19.55 -39.56
CA ALA A 110 0.84 -18.22 -39.53
C ALA A 110 -0.70 -18.27 -39.67
N GLU A 111 -1.23 -19.32 -40.29
CA GLU A 111 -2.68 -19.52 -40.53
C GLU A 111 -3.36 -20.31 -39.41
N ALA A 112 -2.59 -20.96 -38.53
CA ALA A 112 -3.15 -21.70 -37.41
C ALA A 112 -3.73 -20.75 -36.34
N PRO A 113 -4.83 -21.15 -35.65
CA PRO A 113 -5.32 -20.41 -34.50
C PRO A 113 -4.24 -20.30 -33.41
N ALA A 114 -4.20 -19.15 -32.73
CA ALA A 114 -3.33 -18.98 -31.57
C ALA A 114 -3.69 -20.00 -30.48
N PRO A 115 -2.71 -20.74 -29.92
CA PRO A 115 -2.94 -21.56 -28.74
C PRO A 115 -3.47 -20.74 -27.58
N LEU A 116 -4.25 -21.37 -26.69
CA LEU A 116 -4.64 -20.72 -25.45
C LEU A 116 -3.41 -20.48 -24.57
N PRO A 117 -3.33 -19.33 -23.87
CA PRO A 117 -2.25 -19.08 -22.92
C PRO A 117 -2.30 -20.10 -21.77
N GLU A 118 -1.16 -20.67 -21.44
CA GLU A 118 -1.01 -21.59 -20.32
C GLU A 118 -0.83 -20.81 -19.02
N LEU A 119 -1.60 -21.13 -17.98
CA LEU A 119 -1.48 -20.47 -16.69
C LEU A 119 -0.38 -21.14 -15.85
N LEU A 120 0.85 -20.63 -15.96
CA LEU A 120 2.05 -21.21 -15.32
C LEU A 120 2.08 -21.01 -13.81
N ALA A 121 1.56 -19.88 -13.32
CA ALA A 121 1.47 -19.58 -11.90
C ALA A 121 0.21 -18.76 -11.61
N HIS A 122 -0.40 -18.97 -10.45
CA HIS A 122 -1.59 -18.24 -10.03
C HIS A 122 -1.71 -18.19 -8.50
N ARG A 123 -2.57 -17.31 -7.98
CA ARG A 123 -2.97 -17.31 -6.56
C ARG A 123 -4.38 -17.86 -6.40
N PRO A 124 -4.69 -18.55 -5.30
CA PRO A 124 -6.03 -19.03 -5.05
C PRO A 124 -7.02 -17.84 -4.92
N PRO A 125 -8.27 -17.99 -5.39
CA PRO A 125 -9.30 -16.95 -5.27
C PRO A 125 -9.57 -16.54 -3.82
N MET A 126 -9.61 -17.54 -2.93
CA MET A 126 -9.81 -17.39 -1.49
C MET A 126 -9.03 -18.45 -0.73
N HIS A 127 -8.76 -18.18 0.55
CA HIS A 127 -8.12 -19.16 1.42
C HIS A 127 -9.08 -20.32 1.74
N GLY A 128 -8.53 -21.55 1.76
CA GLY A 128 -9.27 -22.75 2.17
C GLY A 128 -10.18 -23.38 1.12
N LEU A 129 -10.13 -22.93 -0.14
CA LEU A 129 -10.78 -23.64 -1.23
C LEU A 129 -9.94 -24.85 -1.67
N GLU A 130 -10.61 -25.95 -1.98
CA GLU A 130 -9.99 -27.15 -2.53
C GLU A 130 -9.75 -26.99 -4.04
N GLU A 131 -8.51 -27.14 -4.47
CA GLU A 131 -8.14 -27.17 -5.89
C GLU A 131 -8.38 -28.57 -6.47
N VAL A 132 -9.24 -28.66 -7.47
CA VAL A 132 -9.69 -29.94 -8.08
C VAL A 132 -8.96 -30.27 -9.37
N ALA A 133 -8.47 -29.24 -10.04
CA ALA A 133 -7.64 -29.28 -11.22
C ALA A 133 -6.79 -28.00 -11.22
N PRO A 134 -5.67 -27.94 -11.96
CA PRO A 134 -4.83 -26.76 -11.99
C PRO A 134 -5.65 -25.50 -12.23
N SER A 135 -5.62 -24.55 -11.29
CA SER A 135 -6.37 -23.28 -11.29
C SER A 135 -7.88 -23.35 -11.14
N VAL A 136 -8.45 -24.53 -10.87
CA VAL A 136 -9.89 -24.77 -10.70
C VAL A 136 -10.17 -25.19 -9.26
N TYR A 137 -11.10 -24.50 -8.60
CA TYR A 137 -11.40 -24.65 -7.19
C TYR A 137 -12.88 -24.98 -6.96
N TRP A 138 -13.19 -25.92 -6.07
CA TRP A 138 -14.56 -26.17 -5.64
C TRP A 138 -15.12 -24.95 -4.91
N TYR A 139 -16.34 -24.54 -5.28
CA TYR A 139 -17.05 -23.44 -4.60
C TYR A 139 -18.39 -23.87 -4.02
N ALA A 140 -19.15 -24.64 -4.80
CA ALA A 140 -20.41 -25.27 -4.40
C ALA A 140 -20.52 -26.63 -5.13
N PRO A 141 -21.42 -27.54 -4.72
CA PRO A 141 -21.58 -28.83 -5.39
C PRO A 141 -21.84 -28.73 -6.91
N ASP A 142 -22.46 -27.63 -7.33
CA ASP A 142 -22.82 -27.32 -8.71
C ASP A 142 -21.91 -26.27 -9.37
N ALA A 143 -20.85 -25.80 -8.69
CA ALA A 143 -20.02 -24.71 -9.20
C ALA A 143 -18.54 -24.79 -8.81
N VAL A 144 -17.69 -24.44 -9.78
CA VAL A 144 -16.26 -24.25 -9.61
C VAL A 144 -15.86 -22.81 -9.91
N ILE A 145 -14.74 -22.38 -9.33
CA ILE A 145 -14.07 -21.13 -9.65
C ILE A 145 -12.80 -21.47 -10.40
N GLU A 146 -12.67 -20.98 -11.62
CA GLU A 146 -11.47 -21.11 -12.43
C GLU A 146 -10.74 -19.77 -12.49
N VAL A 147 -9.43 -19.79 -12.23
CA VAL A 147 -8.56 -18.62 -12.44
C VAL A 147 -8.17 -18.58 -13.92
N VAL A 148 -8.49 -17.47 -14.60
CA VAL A 148 -8.22 -17.26 -16.02
C VAL A 148 -7.39 -16.00 -16.23
N GLN A 149 -6.82 -15.81 -17.43
CA GLN A 149 -6.05 -14.60 -17.74
C GLN A 149 -6.84 -13.31 -17.45
N SER A 150 -8.14 -13.27 -17.77
CA SER A 150 -8.97 -12.08 -17.61
C SER A 150 -9.47 -11.81 -16.18
N GLY A 151 -9.25 -12.72 -15.24
CA GLY A 151 -9.75 -12.63 -13.86
C GLY A 151 -10.22 -13.97 -13.30
N LEU A 152 -11.47 -14.02 -12.82
CA LEU A 152 -12.09 -15.23 -12.28
C LEU A 152 -13.29 -15.63 -13.13
N LEU A 153 -13.49 -16.94 -13.34
CA LEU A 153 -14.64 -17.52 -14.01
C LEU A 153 -15.38 -18.45 -13.04
N VAL A 154 -16.64 -18.15 -12.76
CA VAL A 154 -17.57 -19.03 -12.04
C VAL A 154 -18.36 -19.84 -13.06
N ARG A 155 -18.30 -21.17 -12.99
CA ARG A 155 -19.00 -22.04 -13.93
C ARG A 155 -19.43 -23.35 -13.29
N SER A 156 -20.30 -24.07 -13.97
CA SER A 156 -20.55 -25.47 -13.67
C SER A 156 -19.26 -26.31 -13.82
N PRO A 157 -19.15 -27.48 -13.15
CA PRO A 157 -17.98 -28.36 -13.32
C PRO A 157 -17.73 -28.78 -14.78
N GLN A 158 -18.80 -28.89 -15.56
CA GLN A 158 -18.73 -29.04 -17.02
C GLN A 158 -18.57 -27.68 -17.69
N ASP A 159 -17.70 -27.61 -18.71
CA ASP A 159 -17.47 -26.39 -19.47
C ASP A 159 -18.77 -25.90 -20.12
N GLY A 160 -19.04 -24.60 -19.97
CA GLY A 160 -20.12 -23.91 -20.65
C GLY A 160 -19.74 -23.48 -22.08
N PRO A 161 -20.69 -22.93 -22.84
CA PRO A 161 -20.50 -22.59 -24.25
C PRO A 161 -19.43 -21.51 -24.48
N ASN A 162 -19.15 -20.66 -23.50
CA ASN A 162 -18.20 -19.55 -23.63
C ASN A 162 -16.89 -19.79 -22.88
N THR A 163 -16.78 -20.90 -22.14
CA THR A 163 -15.70 -21.16 -21.20
C THR A 163 -14.33 -21.13 -21.88
N VAL A 164 -14.19 -21.79 -23.03
CA VAL A 164 -12.93 -21.81 -23.82
C VAL A 164 -12.54 -20.41 -24.30
N ALA A 165 -13.50 -19.62 -24.76
CA ALA A 165 -13.24 -18.27 -25.24
C ALA A 165 -12.84 -17.30 -24.10
N VAL A 166 -13.43 -17.46 -22.90
CA VAL A 166 -13.06 -16.66 -21.71
C VAL A 166 -11.63 -16.96 -21.25
N ARG A 167 -11.16 -18.21 -21.37
CA ARG A 167 -9.76 -18.57 -21.05
C ARG A 167 -8.75 -17.80 -21.90
N GLY A 168 -9.08 -17.51 -23.16
CA GLY A 168 -8.26 -16.71 -24.07
C GLY A 168 -8.46 -15.19 -23.94
N ALA A 169 -9.43 -14.73 -23.14
CA ALA A 169 -9.72 -13.30 -23.01
C ALA A 169 -8.58 -12.57 -22.28
N THR A 170 -8.19 -11.41 -22.83
CA THR A 170 -7.10 -10.62 -22.26
C THR A 170 -7.48 -9.98 -20.93
N LEU A 171 -6.45 -9.80 -20.10
CA LEU A 171 -6.55 -9.10 -18.82
C LEU A 171 -6.85 -7.62 -19.04
N ASP A 172 -7.77 -7.08 -18.24
CA ASP A 172 -7.99 -5.64 -18.14
C ASP A 172 -7.18 -5.07 -16.97
N ALA A 173 -6.35 -4.07 -17.24
CA ALA A 173 -5.53 -3.48 -16.18
C ALA A 173 -6.38 -2.69 -15.17
N ALA A 174 -7.49 -2.09 -15.59
CA ALA A 174 -8.30 -1.21 -14.77
C ALA A 174 -9.39 -1.94 -13.97
N VAL A 175 -9.88 -3.06 -14.50
CA VAL A 175 -11.07 -3.73 -13.97
C VAL A 175 -10.82 -5.23 -13.81
N HIS A 176 -11.08 -5.76 -12.62
CA HIS A 176 -11.13 -7.20 -12.41
C HIS A 176 -12.46 -7.75 -12.94
N ASN A 177 -12.40 -8.67 -13.91
CA ASN A 177 -13.62 -9.31 -14.42
C ASN A 177 -13.88 -10.60 -13.64
N LEU A 178 -15.03 -10.65 -12.97
CA LEU A 178 -15.57 -11.86 -12.36
C LEU A 178 -16.69 -12.34 -13.28
N THR A 179 -16.36 -13.26 -14.17
CA THR A 179 -17.30 -13.78 -15.16
C THR A 179 -18.06 -14.97 -14.63
N PHE A 180 -19.27 -15.18 -15.14
CA PHE A 180 -19.96 -16.44 -14.96
C PHE A 180 -20.40 -17.02 -16.31
N ASP A 181 -20.26 -18.34 -16.44
CA ASP A 181 -20.75 -19.10 -17.59
C ASP A 181 -21.60 -20.27 -17.06
N ALA A 182 -22.69 -20.57 -17.76
CA ALA A 182 -23.61 -21.61 -17.35
C ALA A 182 -23.72 -22.62 -18.49
N ALA A 183 -23.72 -23.91 -18.16
CA ALA A 183 -23.85 -24.98 -19.14
C ALA A 183 -25.20 -24.91 -19.88
N ASP A 184 -26.24 -24.40 -19.20
CA ASP A 184 -27.59 -24.24 -19.73
C ASP A 184 -28.21 -22.90 -19.27
N PRO A 185 -29.23 -22.38 -19.97
CA PRO A 185 -29.86 -21.10 -19.61
C PRO A 185 -30.56 -21.10 -18.24
N GLN A 186 -31.00 -22.25 -17.73
CA GLN A 186 -31.72 -22.33 -16.45
C GLN A 186 -30.77 -22.24 -15.25
N SER A 187 -29.51 -22.68 -15.40
CA SER A 187 -28.48 -22.55 -14.37
C SER A 187 -27.78 -21.17 -14.35
N ALA A 188 -28.02 -20.31 -15.35
CA ALA A 188 -27.41 -18.97 -15.42
C ALA A 188 -27.72 -18.06 -14.22
N PRO A 189 -28.97 -17.95 -13.70
CA PRO A 189 -29.25 -17.19 -12.48
C PRO A 189 -28.49 -17.73 -11.26
N ARG A 190 -28.33 -19.06 -11.17
CA ARG A 190 -27.60 -19.72 -10.09
C ARG A 190 -26.11 -19.39 -10.16
N MET A 191 -25.48 -19.49 -11.33
CA MET A 191 -24.06 -19.11 -11.51
C MET A 191 -23.82 -17.63 -11.21
N ARG A 192 -24.74 -16.75 -11.62
CA ARG A 192 -24.69 -15.32 -11.28
C ARG A 192 -24.73 -15.08 -9.76
N LEU A 193 -25.65 -15.73 -9.05
CA LEU A 193 -25.75 -15.57 -7.58
C LEU A 193 -24.48 -16.02 -6.88
N LEU A 194 -23.88 -17.13 -7.33
CA LEU A 194 -22.61 -17.62 -6.79
C LEU A 194 -21.44 -16.68 -7.10
N ALA A 195 -21.44 -16.07 -8.28
CA ALA A 195 -20.48 -15.04 -8.66
C ALA A 195 -20.60 -13.76 -7.81
N GLU A 196 -21.82 -13.29 -7.55
CA GLU A 196 -22.09 -12.16 -6.65
C GLU A 196 -21.72 -12.48 -5.19
N ASP A 197 -21.95 -13.71 -4.74
CA ASP A 197 -21.53 -14.18 -3.43
C ASP A 197 -19.99 -14.23 -3.31
N LEU A 198 -19.31 -14.80 -4.32
CA LEU A 198 -17.86 -14.81 -4.41
C LEU A 198 -17.28 -13.40 -4.35
N LEU A 199 -17.86 -12.45 -5.10
CA LEU A 199 -17.45 -11.05 -5.07
C LEU A 199 -17.48 -10.47 -3.65
N ARG A 200 -18.54 -10.75 -2.88
CA ARG A 200 -18.65 -10.30 -1.47
C ARG A 200 -17.61 -10.91 -0.55
N ARG A 201 -17.01 -12.05 -0.93
CA ARG A 201 -15.99 -12.76 -0.14
C ARG A 201 -14.55 -12.43 -0.55
N LEU A 202 -14.34 -11.87 -1.73
CA LEU A 202 -13.03 -11.37 -2.16
C LEU A 202 -12.52 -10.28 -1.21
N ASP A 203 -11.20 -10.06 -1.18
CA ASP A 203 -10.62 -8.94 -0.44
C ASP A 203 -11.18 -7.60 -0.92
N GLU A 204 -11.28 -6.63 0.00
CA GLU A 204 -11.95 -5.35 -0.26
C GLU A 204 -11.34 -4.56 -1.44
N GLN A 205 -10.03 -4.65 -1.65
CA GLN A 205 -9.37 -3.95 -2.75
C GLN A 205 -9.77 -4.55 -4.10
N THR A 206 -9.65 -5.88 -4.24
CA THR A 206 -10.07 -6.58 -5.46
C THR A 206 -11.56 -6.39 -5.71
N ARG A 207 -12.39 -6.51 -4.66
CA ARG A 207 -13.85 -6.34 -4.73
C ARG A 207 -14.28 -4.99 -5.31
N ARG A 208 -13.67 -3.88 -4.89
CA ARG A 208 -14.01 -2.53 -5.39
C ARG A 208 -13.74 -2.33 -6.87
N LEU A 209 -12.73 -3.02 -7.40
CA LEU A 209 -12.30 -2.95 -8.79
C LEU A 209 -12.92 -4.08 -9.62
N SER A 210 -13.76 -4.91 -9.01
CA SER A 210 -14.40 -6.04 -9.66
C SER A 210 -15.77 -5.68 -10.20
N ARG A 211 -16.13 -6.29 -11.32
CA ARG A 211 -17.51 -6.33 -11.81
C ARG A 211 -17.91 -7.77 -12.12
N VAL A 212 -19.18 -8.08 -11.89
CA VAL A 212 -19.77 -9.37 -12.26
C VAL A 212 -20.47 -9.23 -13.60
N LEU A 213 -20.18 -10.11 -14.55
CA LEU A 213 -20.81 -10.11 -15.87
C LEU A 213 -20.89 -11.52 -16.47
N PRO A 214 -21.88 -11.80 -17.34
CA PRO A 214 -21.93 -13.07 -18.06
C PRO A 214 -20.76 -13.17 -19.05
N ALA A 215 -20.26 -14.40 -19.27
CA ALA A 215 -19.14 -14.68 -20.17
C ALA A 215 -19.34 -14.11 -21.58
N ALA A 216 -20.55 -14.26 -22.14
CA ALA A 216 -20.89 -13.70 -23.46
C ALA A 216 -20.76 -12.17 -23.52
N ALA A 217 -21.06 -11.45 -22.42
CA ALA A 217 -20.92 -9.99 -22.38
C ALA A 217 -19.45 -9.56 -22.38
N LEU A 218 -18.58 -10.28 -21.64
CA LEU A 218 -17.13 -10.02 -21.70
C LEU A 218 -16.61 -10.18 -23.13
N LEU A 219 -16.97 -11.28 -23.79
CA LEU A 219 -16.54 -11.57 -25.16
C LEU A 219 -17.06 -10.51 -26.14
N ALA A 220 -18.31 -10.08 -26.00
CA ALA A 220 -18.88 -9.01 -26.82
C ALA A 220 -18.16 -7.67 -26.61
N GLU A 221 -17.77 -7.33 -25.38
CA GLU A 221 -16.96 -6.13 -25.10
C GLU A 221 -15.57 -6.22 -25.73
N ARG A 222 -14.95 -7.41 -25.76
CA ARG A 222 -13.63 -7.64 -26.35
C ARG A 222 -13.63 -7.70 -27.88
N ALA A 223 -14.75 -8.14 -28.47
CA ALA A 223 -14.92 -8.18 -29.92
C ALA A 223 -15.19 -6.78 -30.54
N ARG A 224 -15.59 -5.79 -29.72
CA ARG A 224 -15.75 -4.42 -30.21
C ARG A 224 -14.38 -3.81 -30.48
N PRO A 225 -14.13 -3.24 -31.68
CA PRO A 225 -12.92 -2.49 -31.92
C PRO A 225 -12.84 -1.35 -30.90
N GLN A 226 -11.82 -1.37 -30.05
CA GLN A 226 -11.55 -0.25 -29.17
C GLN A 226 -11.22 0.94 -30.07
N VAL A 227 -12.14 1.90 -30.16
CA VAL A 227 -11.86 3.21 -30.75
C VAL A 227 -10.95 3.94 -29.78
N THR A 228 -9.66 3.57 -29.75
CA THR A 228 -8.60 4.45 -29.29
C THR A 228 -8.70 5.71 -30.13
N THR A 229 -8.91 6.84 -29.47
CA THR A 229 -8.90 8.17 -30.05
C THR A 229 -7.67 8.35 -30.94
N ARG A 230 -7.89 8.26 -32.24
CA ARG A 230 -6.95 8.49 -33.34
C ARG A 230 -6.31 9.90 -33.34
N ALA A 231 -6.74 10.79 -32.44
CA ALA A 231 -6.28 12.15 -32.31
C ALA A 231 -4.87 12.33 -31.69
N LEU A 232 -4.28 11.30 -31.07
CA LEU A 232 -2.92 11.38 -30.49
C LEU A 232 -1.82 10.80 -31.38
N ALA A 233 -2.17 10.04 -32.43
CA ALA A 233 -1.21 9.48 -33.39
C ALA A 233 -1.00 10.38 -34.64
N GLU A 234 -1.95 11.27 -34.96
CA GLU A 234 -1.89 12.13 -36.14
C GLU A 234 -1.26 13.51 -35.90
N ILE A 235 -0.88 13.86 -34.65
CA ILE A 235 -0.15 15.11 -34.34
C ILE A 235 1.38 14.94 -34.47
N GLY A 236 1.88 13.71 -34.65
CA GLY A 236 3.30 13.41 -34.83
C GLY A 236 3.75 13.13 -36.27
N ALA A 237 2.82 13.08 -37.23
CA ALA A 237 3.09 12.74 -38.63
C ALA A 237 2.61 13.86 -39.57
N GLY A 238 3.13 15.07 -39.35
CA GLY A 238 2.99 16.20 -40.26
C GLY A 238 4.37 16.74 -40.57
N ASP A 239 4.98 16.24 -41.64
CA ASP A 239 6.17 16.83 -42.25
C ASP A 239 5.72 18.10 -43.01
N PRO A 240 6.04 19.33 -42.58
CA PRO A 240 5.74 20.48 -43.39
C PRO A 240 6.84 20.59 -44.43
N ALA A 241 6.49 20.19 -45.64
CA ALA A 241 7.24 20.51 -46.85
C ALA A 241 7.61 22.00 -46.85
N ARG A 242 8.91 22.24 -46.98
CA ARG A 242 9.57 23.53 -47.19
C ARG A 242 8.99 24.24 -48.43
N PRO A 243 8.64 25.54 -48.32
CA PRO A 243 8.82 26.47 -49.42
C PRO A 243 9.89 27.51 -49.08
N ALA A 244 10.47 28.05 -50.15
CA ALA A 244 11.66 28.87 -50.15
C ALA A 244 11.45 30.32 -49.70
N ALA A 245 12.54 30.88 -49.17
CA ALA A 245 13.07 32.24 -49.34
C ALA A 245 12.14 33.46 -49.22
N GLY A 246 12.44 34.29 -48.22
CA GLY A 246 12.14 35.72 -48.18
C GLY A 246 12.98 36.40 -47.08
N GLN A 247 14.04 37.09 -47.48
CA GLN A 247 14.92 37.88 -46.61
C GLN A 247 14.18 39.09 -46.01
N ALA A 248 14.53 39.50 -44.78
CA ALA A 248 15.00 40.84 -44.42
C ALA A 248 15.05 41.07 -42.89
N GLY A 249 16.21 41.55 -42.41
CA GLY A 249 16.44 42.34 -41.17
C GLY A 249 16.10 41.66 -39.84
N GLY A 250 16.93 41.62 -38.80
CA GLY A 250 17.94 42.55 -38.32
C GLY A 250 17.91 42.44 -36.78
N GLU A 251 19.04 42.78 -36.14
CA GLU A 251 19.28 42.86 -34.70
C GLU A 251 19.68 41.55 -33.98
N GLY A 252 20.94 41.55 -33.53
CA GLY A 252 21.64 40.42 -32.94
C GLY A 252 21.42 40.25 -31.44
N PRO A 253 21.83 39.09 -30.88
CA PRO A 253 21.60 38.77 -29.49
C PRO A 253 22.65 39.41 -28.57
N ALA A 254 22.15 40.04 -27.50
CA ALA A 254 22.95 40.46 -26.35
C ALA A 254 23.45 39.25 -25.56
N GLN A 255 24.71 39.32 -25.18
CA GLN A 255 25.52 38.33 -24.48
C GLN A 255 25.16 38.28 -22.97
N PRO A 256 25.04 37.11 -22.33
CA PRO A 256 24.80 37.04 -20.89
C PRO A 256 26.08 37.27 -20.07
N ALA A 257 25.97 38.06 -19.01
CA ALA A 257 27.03 38.38 -18.06
C ALA A 257 27.38 37.19 -17.13
N PRO A 258 28.63 37.12 -16.60
CA PRO A 258 29.10 35.99 -15.83
C PRO A 258 28.56 35.95 -14.39
N TYR A 259 28.27 34.73 -13.94
CA TYR A 259 27.84 34.34 -12.62
C TYR A 259 28.86 34.73 -11.53
N ARG A 260 28.40 35.36 -10.44
CA ARG A 260 29.20 35.73 -9.26
C ARG A 260 28.80 34.82 -8.09
N PRO A 261 29.72 34.09 -7.45
CA PRO A 261 29.37 33.23 -6.31
C PRO A 261 29.10 34.08 -5.05
N ALA A 262 28.03 33.73 -4.33
CA ALA A 262 27.68 34.33 -3.06
C ALA A 262 28.60 33.83 -1.92
N THR A 263 29.01 34.76 -1.06
CA THR A 263 29.74 34.54 0.19
C THR A 263 28.91 33.75 1.22
N PRO A 264 29.55 32.92 2.07
CA PRO A 264 28.85 32.12 3.06
C PRO A 264 28.32 32.98 4.21
N VAL A 265 27.04 32.78 4.55
CA VAL A 265 26.40 33.35 5.74
C VAL A 265 26.81 32.52 6.96
N ALA A 266 27.12 33.23 8.04
CA ALA A 266 27.55 32.70 9.33
C ALA A 266 26.57 31.67 9.90
N ALA A 267 27.14 30.60 10.47
CA ALA A 267 26.41 29.49 11.07
C ALA A 267 25.57 29.96 12.27
N TYR A 268 24.25 29.82 12.15
CA TYR A 268 23.31 29.83 13.26
C TYR A 268 23.28 28.42 13.87
N GLN A 269 23.66 28.26 15.15
CA GLN A 269 23.47 27.02 15.90
C GLN A 269 22.14 27.09 16.67
N PRO A 270 21.13 26.26 16.33
CA PRO A 270 19.97 26.10 17.19
C PRO A 270 20.20 24.98 18.23
N ALA A 271 19.80 25.27 19.46
CA ALA A 271 19.88 24.42 20.65
C ALA A 271 18.88 23.23 20.65
N ALA A 272 18.91 22.37 19.61
CA ALA A 272 18.02 21.19 19.53
C ALA A 272 18.66 19.88 20.06
N GLN A 273 19.89 19.93 20.58
CA GLN A 273 20.68 18.72 20.85
C GLN A 273 20.28 17.91 22.10
N SER A 274 19.22 18.27 22.85
CA SER A 274 18.86 17.53 24.09
C SER A 274 17.39 17.14 24.25
N ALA A 275 16.48 17.49 23.34
CA ALA A 275 15.04 17.31 23.58
C ALA A 275 14.57 15.84 23.56
N LEU A 276 15.26 14.95 22.85
CA LEU A 276 14.86 13.53 22.77
C LEU A 276 15.40 12.67 23.93
N GLY A 277 16.32 13.18 24.75
CA GLY A 277 17.06 12.37 25.73
C GLY A 277 17.94 11.27 25.09
N ILE A 278 18.09 11.30 23.77
CA ILE A 278 18.87 10.33 22.99
C ILE A 278 20.24 10.94 22.69
N ALA A 279 21.29 10.46 23.36
CA ALA A 279 22.65 10.85 23.05
C ALA A 279 23.10 10.20 21.72
N PRO A 280 23.78 10.93 20.81
CA PRO A 280 24.40 10.30 19.65
C PRO A 280 25.46 9.28 20.11
N PRO A 281 25.62 8.15 19.40
CA PRO A 281 26.63 7.18 19.76
C PRO A 281 28.04 7.78 19.65
N ALA A 282 28.81 7.75 20.74
CA ALA A 282 30.20 8.19 20.73
C ALA A 282 31.03 7.39 19.69
N GLU A 283 31.68 8.09 18.78
CA GLU A 283 32.70 7.51 17.90
C GLU A 283 33.93 7.15 18.75
N VAL A 284 34.30 5.87 18.77
CA VAL A 284 35.52 5.39 19.41
C VAL A 284 36.66 5.55 18.39
N PRO A 285 37.72 6.33 18.65
CA PRO A 285 38.88 6.39 17.77
C PRO A 285 39.70 5.11 17.96
N GLY A 286 39.71 4.24 16.95
CA GLY A 286 40.45 2.97 17.00
C GLY A 286 41.04 2.61 15.65
N GLY A 287 42.16 3.24 15.30
CA GLY A 287 43.04 2.77 14.23
C GLY A 287 43.91 1.62 14.73
N VAL A 288 43.79 0.44 14.12
CA VAL A 288 44.79 -0.62 14.25
C VAL A 288 45.18 -1.07 12.83
N ALA A 289 46.48 -0.94 12.56
CA ALA A 289 47.11 -1.23 11.28
C ALA A 289 47.07 -2.73 10.94
N ALA A 290 46.82 -3.03 9.66
CA ALA A 290 46.92 -4.38 9.10
C ALA A 290 48.39 -4.79 8.90
N PRO A 291 48.78 -6.05 9.16
CA PRO A 291 50.12 -6.54 8.88
C PRO A 291 50.31 -6.89 7.39
N VAL A 292 51.46 -6.48 6.87
CA VAL A 292 51.96 -6.71 5.51
C VAL A 292 52.40 -8.16 5.34
N ALA A 293 51.95 -8.82 4.26
CA ALA A 293 52.41 -10.15 3.85
C ALA A 293 53.69 -10.06 2.99
N PRO A 294 54.66 -10.99 3.12
CA PRO A 294 55.89 -11.00 2.32
C PRO A 294 55.69 -11.68 0.95
N PRO A 295 56.55 -11.37 -0.05
CA PRO A 295 56.35 -11.78 -1.44
C PRO A 295 56.81 -13.23 -1.71
N MET A 296 55.99 -13.98 -2.45
CA MET A 296 56.33 -15.30 -2.98
C MET A 296 57.41 -15.21 -4.08
N ARG A 297 58.50 -15.96 -3.89
CA ARG A 297 59.49 -16.26 -4.94
C ARG A 297 58.96 -17.34 -5.88
N ARG A 298 59.17 -17.11 -7.17
CA ARG A 298 58.89 -18.01 -8.30
C ARG A 298 60.07 -18.99 -8.45
N GLY A 299 59.80 -20.30 -8.36
CA GLY A 299 60.77 -21.38 -8.63
C GLY A 299 60.16 -22.39 -9.61
N ALA A 300 60.93 -22.73 -10.64
CA ALA A 300 60.58 -23.65 -11.74
C ALA A 300 60.80 -25.14 -11.34
N PRO A 301 60.36 -26.11 -12.16
CA PRO A 301 60.00 -27.46 -11.71
C PRO A 301 61.19 -28.43 -11.68
N THR A 302 61.09 -29.46 -10.86
CA THR A 302 61.90 -30.67 -11.00
C THR A 302 61.04 -31.90 -10.81
N ASP A 303 61.28 -32.82 -11.73
CA ASP A 303 60.70 -34.13 -12.00
C ASP A 303 61.03 -35.17 -10.92
N LEU A 304 60.45 -36.38 -11.06
CA LEU A 304 60.48 -37.59 -10.21
C LEU A 304 59.33 -37.64 -9.18
N GLY A 305 58.48 -38.66 -9.07
CA GLY A 305 58.51 -40.03 -9.60
C GLY A 305 57.84 -40.94 -8.55
N ASP A 306 56.72 -41.53 -8.94
CA ASP A 306 56.13 -42.83 -8.53
C ASP A 306 55.84 -43.19 -7.04
N ALA A 307 54.58 -43.59 -6.81
CA ALA A 307 54.09 -44.72 -5.98
C ALA A 307 52.75 -44.40 -5.28
N GLY A 308 51.70 -45.16 -5.64
CA GLY A 308 50.34 -45.10 -5.09
C GLY A 308 50.19 -45.59 -3.64
N PRO A 309 48.96 -45.57 -3.08
CA PRO A 309 48.07 -46.71 -3.34
C PRO A 309 46.59 -46.35 -3.60
N ALA A 310 45.87 -47.40 -4.04
CA ALA A 310 44.59 -47.44 -4.72
C ALA A 310 43.34 -47.14 -3.86
N ALA A 311 42.32 -46.60 -4.53
CA ALA A 311 40.94 -46.46 -4.04
C ALA A 311 40.00 -47.50 -4.72
N PRO A 312 38.93 -47.95 -4.05
CA PRO A 312 38.02 -48.98 -4.56
C PRO A 312 37.02 -48.45 -5.62
N PRO A 313 36.50 -49.33 -6.50
CA PRO A 313 35.70 -48.93 -7.65
C PRO A 313 34.21 -48.68 -7.34
N ARG A 314 33.64 -47.82 -8.18
CA ARG A 314 32.29 -47.26 -8.17
C ARG A 314 31.37 -48.14 -9.02
N GLU A 315 30.29 -48.66 -8.45
CA GLU A 315 29.22 -49.36 -9.18
C GLU A 315 28.32 -48.35 -9.94
N ALA A 316 28.00 -48.70 -11.18
CA ALA A 316 27.06 -47.98 -12.06
C ALA A 316 25.76 -48.80 -12.19
N PRO A 317 24.57 -48.18 -12.20
CA PRO A 317 23.32 -48.89 -12.40
C PRO A 317 23.04 -49.22 -13.88
N SER A 318 22.62 -50.47 -14.09
CA SER A 318 22.28 -51.10 -15.38
C SER A 318 21.18 -50.41 -16.18
N ALA A 319 21.40 -50.38 -17.50
CA ALA A 319 20.42 -50.05 -18.52
C ALA A 319 19.43 -51.19 -18.77
N VAL A 320 18.16 -50.85 -18.96
CA VAL A 320 17.07 -51.75 -19.40
C VAL A 320 16.89 -51.62 -20.92
N PRO A 321 16.75 -52.71 -21.69
CA PRO A 321 16.60 -52.68 -23.15
C PRO A 321 15.16 -52.38 -23.62
N PRO A 322 14.97 -51.88 -24.87
CA PRO A 322 13.65 -51.52 -25.39
C PRO A 322 12.91 -52.72 -26.00
N ALA A 323 11.61 -52.84 -25.71
CA ALA A 323 10.69 -53.74 -26.39
C ALA A 323 10.02 -53.03 -27.57
N GLN A 324 9.98 -53.71 -28.71
CA GLN A 324 9.38 -53.28 -29.97
C GLN A 324 8.03 -53.98 -30.24
N VAL A 325 7.11 -53.20 -30.82
CA VAL A 325 6.10 -53.56 -31.84
C VAL A 325 4.83 -54.34 -31.42
N GLY A 326 3.69 -53.68 -31.67
CA GLY A 326 2.38 -54.29 -31.93
C GLY A 326 1.37 -53.28 -32.46
N LYS A 327 1.23 -53.17 -33.79
CA LYS A 327 0.10 -52.48 -34.47
C LYS A 327 -1.20 -53.27 -34.29
N PRO A 328 -2.37 -52.60 -34.27
CA PRO A 328 -3.59 -53.22 -34.81
C PRO A 328 -4.12 -52.45 -36.03
N THR A 329 -4.32 -53.21 -37.10
CA THR A 329 -4.96 -52.84 -38.36
C THR A 329 -6.48 -52.89 -38.23
N ALA A 330 -7.16 -52.01 -38.97
CA ALA A 330 -8.60 -51.93 -39.13
C ALA A 330 -9.25 -53.19 -39.76
N ALA A 331 -10.48 -53.48 -39.36
CA ALA A 331 -11.45 -54.19 -40.19
C ALA A 331 -12.87 -53.73 -39.84
N ALA A 332 -13.67 -53.54 -40.90
CA ALA A 332 -15.01 -52.99 -40.91
C ALA A 332 -16.10 -54.09 -40.84
N THR A 333 -17.35 -53.61 -40.83
CA THR A 333 -18.63 -54.27 -41.17
C THR A 333 -19.50 -54.76 -40.00
N GLY A 334 -20.73 -54.23 -39.91
CA GLY A 334 -21.83 -54.91 -39.20
C GLY A 334 -22.97 -54.00 -38.75
N ILE A 335 -24.02 -53.93 -39.58
CA ILE A 335 -25.29 -53.23 -39.37
C ILE A 335 -26.20 -54.09 -38.47
N SER A 336 -26.96 -53.52 -37.53
CA SER A 336 -28.42 -53.77 -37.32
C SER A 336 -28.97 -53.40 -35.93
N THR A 337 -29.99 -52.53 -35.98
CA THR A 337 -31.30 -52.56 -35.29
C THR A 337 -31.44 -52.61 -33.77
N VAL A 338 -32.12 -51.56 -33.27
CA VAL A 338 -33.30 -51.54 -32.37
C VAL A 338 -33.33 -52.56 -31.22
N SER A 339 -33.33 -52.05 -29.98
CA SER A 339 -34.40 -52.35 -29.00
C SER A 339 -34.31 -51.45 -27.77
N GLU A 340 -35.42 -50.73 -27.57
CA GLU A 340 -35.96 -50.22 -26.32
C GLU A 340 -35.90 -51.25 -25.19
N PRO A 341 -35.66 -50.82 -23.94
CA PRO A 341 -36.50 -51.37 -22.87
C PRO A 341 -37.02 -50.31 -21.90
N ALA A 342 -38.32 -50.44 -21.67
CA ALA A 342 -39.13 -49.77 -20.67
C ALA A 342 -38.71 -50.10 -19.22
N SER A 343 -39.00 -49.14 -18.35
CA SER A 343 -38.92 -49.20 -16.89
C SER A 343 -39.80 -50.30 -16.26
N PRO A 344 -39.48 -50.66 -15.01
CA PRO A 344 -40.52 -50.87 -13.99
C PRO A 344 -40.33 -49.97 -12.75
N PRO A 345 -41.42 -49.67 -12.00
CA PRO A 345 -41.42 -48.68 -10.92
C PRO A 345 -41.09 -49.31 -9.55
N ALA A 346 -40.45 -48.54 -8.68
CA ALA A 346 -40.36 -48.83 -7.24
C ALA A 346 -41.19 -47.79 -6.46
N GLU A 347 -42.12 -48.32 -5.68
CA GLU A 347 -43.08 -47.63 -4.83
C GLU A 347 -42.38 -46.86 -3.68
N ILE A 348 -42.86 -45.65 -3.42
CA ILE A 348 -42.51 -44.85 -2.24
C ILE A 348 -43.72 -44.91 -1.29
N PRO A 349 -43.56 -45.29 -0.01
CA PRO A 349 -44.64 -45.23 0.96
C PRO A 349 -44.89 -43.77 1.39
N THR A 350 -46.11 -43.31 1.14
CA THR A 350 -46.73 -42.10 1.69
C THR A 350 -46.98 -42.27 3.19
N VAL A 351 -46.49 -41.34 4.01
CA VAL A 351 -47.02 -41.13 5.36
C VAL A 351 -47.51 -39.70 5.48
N SER A 352 -48.77 -39.64 5.88
CA SER A 352 -49.70 -38.53 5.86
C SER A 352 -49.37 -37.44 6.87
N ALA A 353 -49.65 -36.19 6.48
CA ALA A 353 -49.63 -35.02 7.31
C ALA A 353 -50.86 -35.00 8.24
N ALA A 354 -50.62 -34.79 9.53
CA ALA A 354 -51.59 -34.27 10.48
C ALA A 354 -50.86 -33.26 11.38
N GLY A 355 -51.31 -32.00 11.35
CA GLY A 355 -50.95 -31.01 12.39
C GLY A 355 -51.46 -31.46 13.76
N PRO A 356 -51.07 -30.79 14.87
CA PRO A 356 -51.55 -29.42 15.08
C PRO A 356 -50.65 -28.48 15.92
N ALA A 357 -51.07 -27.21 15.92
CA ALA A 357 -51.10 -26.26 17.03
C ALA A 357 -49.79 -25.69 17.63
N ALA A 358 -49.76 -24.36 17.63
CA ALA A 358 -48.93 -23.49 18.44
C ALA A 358 -49.10 -23.71 19.95
N PRO A 359 -48.16 -23.17 20.74
CA PRO A 359 -48.59 -22.40 21.90
C PRO A 359 -47.92 -21.02 21.96
N GLU A 360 -48.77 -20.02 22.15
CA GLU A 360 -48.46 -18.79 22.86
C GLU A 360 -48.08 -19.13 24.31
N SER A 361 -47.09 -18.44 24.88
CA SER A 361 -47.02 -18.30 26.34
C SER A 361 -46.47 -16.93 26.72
N THR A 362 -47.41 -16.12 27.15
CA THR A 362 -47.27 -14.95 28.01
C THR A 362 -46.79 -15.35 29.40
N VAL A 363 -45.79 -14.65 29.94
CA VAL A 363 -45.75 -14.35 31.38
C VAL A 363 -45.03 -13.04 31.62
N ASP A 364 -45.70 -12.21 32.41
CA ASP A 364 -45.39 -10.84 32.76
C ASP A 364 -44.93 -10.76 34.24
N SER A 365 -44.08 -9.77 34.51
CA SER A 365 -43.96 -8.99 35.76
C SER A 365 -43.60 -9.61 37.13
N SER A 366 -42.44 -9.14 37.61
CA SER A 366 -42.18 -8.50 38.93
C SER A 366 -42.39 -9.25 40.26
N LEU A 367 -41.34 -9.29 41.10
CA LEU A 367 -41.40 -8.86 42.50
C LEU A 367 -40.00 -8.63 43.09
N ALA A 368 -39.97 -7.78 44.10
CA ALA A 368 -38.84 -7.01 44.54
C ALA A 368 -38.25 -7.52 45.86
N ARG A 369 -37.01 -7.04 46.14
CA ARG A 369 -36.54 -6.52 47.43
C ARG A 369 -36.32 -7.52 48.58
N ARG A 370 -35.06 -7.62 49.05
CA ARG A 370 -34.57 -7.08 50.35
C ARG A 370 -33.15 -7.58 50.72
N LEU A 371 -32.28 -6.61 51.09
CA LEU A 371 -31.35 -6.54 52.25
C LEU A 371 -30.26 -7.63 52.40
N ASN A 372 -29.01 -7.41 52.82
CA ASN A 372 -28.26 -6.26 53.38
C ASN A 372 -26.73 -6.60 53.33
N PRO A 373 -25.82 -5.66 53.70
CA PRO A 373 -24.38 -5.67 53.43
C PRO A 373 -23.51 -6.06 54.63
N GLY A 374 -22.20 -6.21 54.41
CA GLY A 374 -21.20 -6.13 55.48
C GLY A 374 -19.79 -6.56 55.06
N ALA A 375 -18.86 -5.60 55.00
CA ALA A 375 -17.51 -5.69 55.55
C ALA A 375 -16.70 -4.43 55.17
N ALA A 376 -16.65 -3.49 56.12
CA ALA A 376 -15.79 -2.33 56.11
C ALA A 376 -14.36 -2.71 56.56
N VAL A 377 -13.36 -2.02 56.00
CA VAL A 377 -11.99 -1.95 56.54
C VAL A 377 -11.64 -0.46 56.68
N PRO A 378 -11.08 -0.01 57.83
CA PRO A 378 -11.13 1.39 58.26
C PRO A 378 -9.97 2.28 57.76
N PRO A 379 -10.12 3.62 57.78
CA PRO A 379 -9.00 4.55 57.65
C PRO A 379 -8.36 4.84 59.02
N ALA A 380 -7.04 4.71 59.12
CA ALA A 380 -6.27 5.17 60.27
C ALA A 380 -5.92 6.65 60.11
N SER A 381 -6.50 7.48 60.96
CA SER A 381 -6.01 8.81 61.32
C SER A 381 -5.00 8.68 62.46
N MET A 382 -3.84 9.30 62.31
CA MET A 382 -3.01 9.75 63.44
C MET A 382 -2.54 11.17 63.16
N ASN A 383 -3.13 12.12 63.89
CA ASN A 383 -2.54 13.41 64.21
C ASN A 383 -1.45 13.22 65.28
N ALA A 384 -0.37 13.99 65.21
CA ALA A 384 0.08 14.98 66.22
C ALA A 384 1.51 15.48 65.85
N PRO A 385 2.08 16.50 66.53
CA PRO A 385 2.36 17.80 65.92
C PRO A 385 3.87 18.09 65.81
N VAL A 386 4.28 19.00 64.91
CA VAL A 386 5.61 19.62 65.02
C VAL A 386 5.49 21.14 65.03
N THR A 387 6.14 21.65 66.07
CA THR A 387 6.27 22.99 66.61
C THR A 387 6.69 24.06 65.60
N ILE A 388 6.01 25.20 65.71
CA ILE A 388 6.29 26.49 65.08
C ILE A 388 7.62 27.03 65.59
N THR A 389 8.53 27.42 64.68
CA THR A 389 9.58 28.42 65.00
C THR A 389 9.27 29.70 64.26
N SER A 390 8.92 30.70 65.05
CA SER A 390 8.58 32.06 64.66
C SER A 390 9.84 32.83 64.30
N ALA A 391 9.89 33.43 63.10
CA ALA A 391 10.86 34.45 62.75
C ALA A 391 10.13 35.76 62.43
N ARG A 392 10.33 36.69 63.38
CA ARG A 392 10.14 38.15 63.44
C ARG A 392 9.76 38.91 62.15
N PRO A 393 8.86 39.91 62.24
CA PRO A 393 8.48 40.79 61.14
C PRO A 393 9.47 41.97 60.98
N PRO A 394 9.74 42.46 59.76
CA PRO A 394 10.22 43.81 59.56
C PRO A 394 9.04 44.81 59.42
N THR A 395 9.15 45.89 60.17
CA THR A 395 8.36 47.13 60.12
C THR A 395 8.50 47.87 58.78
N PRO A 396 7.58 48.81 58.48
CA PRO A 396 7.31 49.30 57.14
C PRO A 396 8.27 50.41 56.72
N VAL A 397 8.59 50.44 55.42
CA VAL A 397 9.20 51.59 54.75
C VAL A 397 8.15 52.13 53.78
N ASP A 398 7.77 53.38 53.97
CA ASP A 398 6.84 54.16 53.16
C ASP A 398 7.41 54.44 51.75
N PRO A 399 6.54 54.80 50.78
CA PRO A 399 6.76 54.60 49.36
C PRO A 399 7.51 55.77 48.73
N GLU A 400 8.62 55.48 48.05
CA GLU A 400 9.20 56.41 47.11
C GLU A 400 9.64 55.65 45.86
N SER A 401 9.19 56.17 44.71
CA SER A 401 9.53 55.76 43.34
C SER A 401 9.13 54.36 42.90
N SER A 402 7.90 54.24 42.39
CA SER A 402 7.55 53.24 41.37
C SER A 402 8.53 53.36 40.19
N PRO A 403 9.33 52.33 39.86
CA PRO A 403 9.84 52.21 38.52
C PRO A 403 8.64 51.85 37.62
N GLU A 404 8.39 52.76 36.69
CA GLU A 404 7.59 52.55 35.49
C GLU A 404 7.83 51.12 34.97
N PRO A 405 6.77 50.31 34.77
CA PRO A 405 6.94 48.95 34.25
C PRO A 405 7.50 49.08 32.85
N GLU A 406 8.81 48.88 32.75
CA GLU A 406 9.56 48.72 31.52
C GLU A 406 8.83 47.64 30.74
N ALA A 407 8.12 48.09 29.70
CA ALA A 407 7.26 47.24 28.90
C ALA A 407 8.08 46.05 28.42
N GLU A 408 7.74 44.85 28.89
CA GLU A 408 8.17 43.61 28.25
C GLU A 408 7.98 43.81 26.75
N PRO A 409 9.03 43.64 25.93
CA PRO A 409 8.89 43.79 24.48
C PRO A 409 7.76 42.85 24.07
N ALA A 410 6.64 43.44 23.65
CA ALA A 410 5.46 42.70 23.22
C ALA A 410 5.95 41.60 22.28
N LYS A 411 5.76 40.34 22.68
CA LYS A 411 6.01 39.19 21.81
C LYS A 411 5.29 39.48 20.51
N VAL A 412 6.04 39.88 19.50
CA VAL A 412 5.50 40.07 18.15
C VAL A 412 4.78 38.76 17.85
N PRO A 413 3.47 38.78 17.57
CA PRO A 413 2.72 37.56 17.36
C PRO A 413 3.44 36.78 16.25
N ALA A 414 3.84 35.55 16.56
CA ALA A 414 4.55 34.70 15.63
C ALA A 414 3.73 34.63 14.33
N GLN A 415 4.29 35.17 13.25
CA GLN A 415 3.63 35.13 11.96
C GLN A 415 3.61 33.68 11.49
N LEU A 416 2.40 33.13 11.38
CA LEU A 416 2.18 31.79 10.86
C LEU A 416 2.63 31.75 9.40
N ASN A 417 3.54 30.85 9.06
CA ASN A 417 4.08 30.71 7.72
C ASN A 417 3.89 29.28 7.20
N PHE A 418 4.02 29.10 5.89
CA PHE A 418 4.09 27.75 5.33
C PHE A 418 5.42 27.10 5.73
N GLN A 419 5.36 25.81 6.09
CA GLN A 419 6.56 25.01 6.31
C GLN A 419 7.40 24.99 5.03
N THR A 420 8.69 25.27 5.17
CA THR A 420 9.64 25.14 4.06
C THR A 420 9.91 23.68 3.77
N THR A 421 10.03 23.31 2.49
CA THR A 421 10.45 21.97 2.10
C THR A 421 11.84 21.64 2.66
N PRO A 422 11.97 20.66 3.58
CA PRO A 422 13.24 20.30 4.18
C PRO A 422 14.15 19.56 3.18
N GLY A 423 15.46 19.65 3.41
CA GLY A 423 16.44 18.86 2.67
C GLY A 423 16.30 17.36 2.96
N ALA A 424 16.88 16.51 2.10
CA ALA A 424 16.80 15.05 2.22
C ALA A 424 17.27 14.49 3.57
N GLU A 425 18.23 15.15 4.22
CA GLU A 425 18.77 14.76 5.53
C GLU A 425 17.93 15.25 6.72
N ALA A 426 16.98 16.16 6.50
CA ALA A 426 16.10 16.72 7.52
C ALA A 426 14.64 16.24 7.38
N THR A 427 14.38 15.35 6.41
CA THR A 427 13.04 14.77 6.18
C THR A 427 12.97 13.31 6.59
N ALA A 428 11.78 12.89 7.02
CA ALA A 428 11.48 11.51 7.34
C ALA A 428 11.01 10.68 6.13
N LEU A 429 11.05 11.23 4.90
CA LEU A 429 10.84 10.46 3.69
C LEU A 429 11.80 9.25 3.63
N LEU A 430 11.27 8.09 3.28
CA LEU A 430 12.06 6.85 3.27
C LEU A 430 13.11 6.91 2.14
N PRO A 431 14.39 6.68 2.45
CA PRO A 431 15.43 6.68 1.42
C PRO A 431 15.32 5.42 0.55
N LYS A 432 15.70 5.52 -0.73
CA LYS A 432 15.67 4.40 -1.70
C LYS A 432 16.47 3.17 -1.24
N ARG A 433 17.48 3.37 -0.39
CA ARG A 433 18.35 2.32 0.18
C ARG A 433 17.75 1.58 1.39
N GLY A 434 16.52 1.91 1.80
CA GLY A 434 15.92 1.38 3.04
C GLY A 434 16.46 2.04 4.32
N VAL A 435 15.96 1.59 5.47
CA VAL A 435 16.16 2.23 6.79
C VAL A 435 17.03 1.42 7.77
N ASP A 436 17.88 0.52 7.27
CA ASP A 436 18.66 -0.38 8.14
C ASP A 436 19.67 0.35 9.02
N LYS A 437 20.28 1.43 8.51
CA LYS A 437 21.19 2.25 9.31
C LYS A 437 20.44 2.97 10.43
N GLU A 438 19.25 3.47 10.13
CA GLU A 438 18.36 4.13 11.07
C GLU A 438 17.88 3.16 12.16
N ARG A 439 17.55 1.91 11.80
CA ARG A 439 17.20 0.84 12.76
C ARG A 439 18.37 0.49 13.68
N GLN A 440 19.58 0.34 13.13
CA GLN A 440 20.77 0.07 13.93
C GLN A 440 21.07 1.23 14.88
N TRP A 441 20.96 2.46 14.37
CA TRP A 441 21.11 3.67 15.17
C TRP A 441 20.08 3.69 16.31
N LEU A 442 18.80 3.42 16.05
CA LEU A 442 17.74 3.44 17.06
C LEU A 442 18.01 2.45 18.20
N ARG A 443 18.40 1.21 17.88
CA ARG A 443 18.76 0.19 18.88
C ARG A 443 19.93 0.64 19.75
N LYS A 444 20.99 1.18 19.13
CA LYS A 444 22.19 1.66 19.84
C LYS A 444 21.88 2.86 20.72
N SER A 445 21.07 3.78 20.20
CA SER A 445 20.70 5.05 20.83
C SER A 445 19.78 4.88 22.05
N LEU A 446 18.84 3.94 22.00
CA LEU A 446 17.90 3.68 23.10
C LEU A 446 18.48 2.71 24.16
N GLY A 447 19.43 1.84 23.79
CA GLY A 447 20.10 0.94 24.73
C GLY A 447 19.12 0.09 25.56
N ALA A 448 19.14 0.27 26.88
CA ALA A 448 18.25 -0.46 27.79
C ALA A 448 16.75 -0.16 27.58
N GLU A 449 16.42 1.08 27.18
CA GLU A 449 15.04 1.47 26.89
C GLU A 449 14.46 0.67 25.71
N TYR A 450 15.29 0.39 24.70
CA TYR A 450 14.90 -0.47 23.59
C TYR A 450 14.48 -1.86 24.07
N GLY A 451 15.24 -2.46 25.00
CA GLY A 451 14.93 -3.77 25.57
C GLY A 451 13.54 -3.80 26.22
N LEU A 452 13.23 -2.81 27.05
CA LEU A 452 11.93 -2.69 27.72
C LEU A 452 10.77 -2.56 26.72
N MET A 453 10.90 -1.65 25.75
CA MET A 453 9.87 -1.45 24.73
C MET A 453 9.71 -2.68 23.84
N SER A 454 10.82 -3.32 23.45
CA SER A 454 10.80 -4.49 22.60
C SER A 454 10.08 -5.68 23.23
N ASN A 455 10.15 -5.85 24.55
CA ASN A 455 9.39 -6.91 25.25
C ASN A 455 7.88 -6.67 25.18
N SER A 456 7.43 -5.43 25.40
CA SER A 456 6.02 -5.06 25.27
C SER A 456 5.52 -5.25 23.84
N VAL A 457 6.30 -4.77 22.86
CA VAL A 457 5.93 -4.86 21.44
C VAL A 457 5.94 -6.31 20.96
N ALA A 458 6.93 -7.11 21.33
CA ALA A 458 7.01 -8.53 20.93
C ALA A 458 5.75 -9.30 21.36
N ARG A 459 5.19 -9.02 22.54
CA ARG A 459 3.92 -9.58 22.98
C ARG A 459 2.77 -9.18 22.04
N ILE A 460 2.61 -7.90 21.75
CA ILE A 460 1.60 -7.39 20.81
C ILE A 460 1.75 -8.07 19.43
N LEU A 461 2.99 -8.17 18.94
CA LEU A 461 3.26 -8.80 17.65
C LEU A 461 2.95 -10.30 17.64
N SER A 462 3.12 -11.00 18.76
CA SER A 462 2.77 -12.42 18.88
C SER A 462 1.26 -12.65 18.90
N GLU A 463 0.49 -11.74 19.51
CA GLU A 463 -0.97 -11.77 19.53
C GLU A 463 -1.58 -11.34 18.18
N HIS A 464 -0.79 -10.65 17.34
CA HIS A 464 -1.19 -10.18 16.02
C HIS A 464 -0.21 -10.61 14.90
N PRO A 465 -0.16 -11.91 14.53
CA PRO A 465 0.76 -12.41 13.50
C PRO A 465 0.61 -11.73 12.13
N GLY A 466 -0.59 -11.21 11.82
CA GLY A 466 -0.85 -10.43 10.62
C GLY A 466 -0.02 -9.14 10.50
N PHE A 467 0.50 -8.63 11.62
CA PHE A 467 1.41 -7.48 11.65
C PHE A 467 2.87 -7.85 11.36
N GLN A 468 3.28 -9.07 11.72
CA GLN A 468 4.60 -9.60 11.39
C GLN A 468 4.75 -9.81 9.88
N GLY A 469 3.62 -9.96 9.19
CA GLY A 469 3.53 -10.11 7.75
C GLY A 469 4.19 -11.42 7.32
N VAL A 470 3.37 -12.41 6.94
CA VAL A 470 3.82 -13.70 6.38
C VAL A 470 4.64 -13.52 5.08
N LEU A 471 4.77 -12.28 4.58
CA LEU A 471 5.44 -11.87 3.34
C LEU A 471 6.53 -10.79 3.55
N SER A 472 6.95 -10.47 4.79
CA SER A 472 8.02 -9.49 5.03
C SER A 472 9.41 -10.12 4.93
N THR A 473 10.26 -9.59 4.05
CA THR A 473 11.72 -9.85 4.03
C THR A 473 12.44 -9.30 5.24
N SER A 474 11.77 -8.41 5.97
CA SER A 474 12.27 -7.86 7.20
C SER A 474 12.36 -8.96 8.23
N SER A 475 13.57 -9.14 8.76
CA SER A 475 13.76 -10.00 9.92
C SER A 475 12.76 -9.61 11.01
N SER A 476 12.32 -10.58 11.82
CA SER A 476 11.45 -10.30 12.98
C SER A 476 12.01 -9.16 13.85
N ALA A 477 13.35 -9.05 13.93
CA ALA A 477 14.06 -7.97 14.60
C ALA A 477 13.86 -6.58 13.95
N GLU A 478 13.78 -6.47 12.62
CA GLU A 478 13.45 -5.21 11.94
C GLU A 478 12.01 -4.78 12.20
N VAL A 479 11.04 -5.70 12.08
CA VAL A 479 9.63 -5.42 12.36
C VAL A 479 9.44 -4.96 13.80
N LEU A 480 10.10 -5.65 14.74
CA LEU A 480 10.13 -5.27 16.14
C LEU A 480 10.71 -3.86 16.35
N THR A 481 11.79 -3.51 15.64
CA THR A 481 12.43 -2.19 15.75
C THR A 481 11.53 -1.08 15.23
N ASP A 482 10.91 -1.30 14.07
CA ASP A 482 9.98 -0.33 13.48
C ASP A 482 8.75 -0.13 14.37
N ALA A 483 8.22 -1.20 14.99
CA ALA A 483 7.10 -1.11 15.92
C ALA A 483 7.48 -0.44 17.26
N VAL A 484 8.70 -0.67 17.77
CA VAL A 484 9.27 0.09 18.90
C VAL A 484 9.37 1.58 18.55
N ALA A 485 9.82 1.93 17.35
CA ALA A 485 9.88 3.32 16.92
C ALA A 485 8.48 3.97 16.90
N VAL A 486 7.47 3.27 16.40
CA VAL A 486 6.08 3.75 16.41
C VAL A 486 5.60 3.96 17.86
N GLN A 487 5.79 3.00 18.76
CA GLN A 487 5.38 3.16 20.16
C GLN A 487 6.10 4.32 20.86
N LEU A 488 7.39 4.53 20.55
CA LEU A 488 8.18 5.67 21.04
C LEU A 488 7.58 6.99 20.55
N TYR A 489 7.22 7.08 19.27
CA TYR A 489 6.58 8.26 18.70
C TYR A 489 5.17 8.49 19.25
N LEU A 490 4.40 7.44 19.54
CA LEU A 490 3.05 7.55 20.10
C LEU A 490 3.05 8.03 21.56
N SER A 491 4.19 7.91 22.24
CA SER A 491 4.43 8.49 23.56
C SER A 491 4.61 10.02 23.51
N VAL A 492 4.82 10.61 24.69
CA VAL A 492 5.11 12.04 24.88
C VAL A 492 6.31 12.53 24.07
N LYS A 493 7.27 11.64 23.75
CA LYS A 493 8.47 11.97 22.97
C LYS A 493 8.15 12.39 21.53
N GLY A 494 7.00 11.98 20.99
CA GLY A 494 6.58 12.31 19.62
C GLY A 494 6.48 13.81 19.34
N ALA A 495 6.14 14.64 20.34
CA ALA A 495 6.03 16.10 20.16
C ALA A 495 7.35 16.73 19.70
N SER A 496 8.47 16.31 20.29
CA SER A 496 9.79 16.78 19.90
C SER A 496 10.21 16.31 18.49
N ILE A 497 9.72 15.14 18.06
CA ILE A 497 9.97 14.62 16.71
C ILE A 497 9.26 15.50 15.68
N ASP A 498 7.98 15.81 15.91
CA ASP A 498 7.20 16.67 15.02
C ASP A 498 7.77 18.08 14.95
N ALA A 499 8.16 18.66 16.08
CA ALA A 499 8.79 19.98 16.12
C ALA A 499 10.11 20.02 15.31
N GLY A 500 10.96 18.99 15.44
CA GLY A 500 12.20 18.88 14.67
C GLY A 500 11.96 18.78 13.17
N LEU A 501 11.00 17.93 12.76
CA LEU A 501 10.65 17.73 11.36
C LEU A 501 10.04 18.98 10.71
N ARG A 502 9.10 19.66 11.39
CA ARG A 502 8.49 20.90 10.91
C ARG A 502 9.50 22.05 10.83
N GLY A 503 10.49 22.06 11.72
CA GLY A 503 11.61 23.01 11.66
C GLY A 503 12.59 22.73 10.52
N GLY A 504 12.48 21.59 9.83
CA GLY A 504 13.36 21.22 8.71
C GLY A 504 14.83 21.10 9.09
N VAL A 505 15.12 20.84 10.36
CA VAL A 505 16.48 20.70 10.90
C VAL A 505 16.94 19.26 10.87
N ASN A 506 18.21 19.01 10.53
CA ASN A 506 18.78 17.67 10.69
C ASN A 506 19.01 17.38 12.18
N GLY A 507 18.64 16.19 12.65
CA GLY A 507 18.88 15.79 14.03
C GLY A 507 18.44 14.36 14.35
N PRO A 508 18.57 13.94 15.63
CA PRO A 508 18.25 12.57 16.07
C PRO A 508 16.78 12.18 15.87
N HIS A 509 15.88 13.13 15.67
CA HIS A 509 14.48 12.87 15.35
C HIS A 509 14.29 12.26 13.94
N VAL A 510 15.19 12.54 12.98
CA VAL A 510 15.10 12.04 11.60
C VAL A 510 15.23 10.51 11.51
N PRO A 511 16.28 9.85 12.03
CA PRO A 511 16.38 8.39 11.98
C PRO A 511 15.24 7.71 12.74
N VAL A 512 14.79 8.27 13.87
CA VAL A 512 13.60 7.78 14.59
C VAL A 512 12.37 7.86 13.69
N ALA A 513 12.10 9.03 13.10
CA ALA A 513 10.94 9.26 12.26
C ALA A 513 10.92 8.35 11.02
N ARG A 514 12.08 8.07 10.40
CA ARG A 514 12.15 7.11 9.28
C ARG A 514 11.78 5.68 9.71
N CYS A 515 12.20 5.25 10.89
CA CYS A 515 11.75 3.97 11.47
C CYS A 515 10.24 3.98 11.78
N VAL A 516 9.71 5.11 12.27
CA VAL A 516 8.26 5.29 12.51
C VAL A 516 7.48 5.18 11.20
N VAL A 517 7.91 5.87 10.13
CA VAL A 517 7.27 5.78 8.79
C VAL A 517 7.30 4.35 8.27
N SER A 518 8.44 3.66 8.41
CA SER A 518 8.56 2.23 8.06
C SER A 518 7.57 1.36 8.84
N GLY A 519 7.43 1.56 10.15
CA GLY A 519 6.49 0.82 11.00
C GLY A 519 5.02 1.14 10.67
N LEU A 520 4.69 2.41 10.46
CA LEU A 520 3.36 2.88 10.09
C LEU A 520 2.89 2.30 8.75
N SER A 521 3.81 2.05 7.81
CA SER A 521 3.46 1.46 6.50
C SER A 521 2.79 0.07 6.62
N ARG A 522 3.03 -0.63 7.73
CA ARG A 522 2.49 -1.96 8.06
C ARG A 522 1.15 -1.89 8.78
N LEU A 523 0.77 -0.72 9.29
CA LEU A 523 -0.51 -0.55 9.97
C LEU A 523 -1.67 -0.39 8.97
N PRO A 524 -2.89 -0.81 9.34
CA PRO A 524 -4.07 -0.64 8.50
C PRO A 524 -4.28 0.82 8.10
N SER A 525 -4.52 1.06 6.82
CA SER A 525 -4.92 2.39 6.32
C SER A 525 -6.34 2.73 6.75
N HIS A 526 -6.57 3.96 7.18
CA HIS A 526 -7.85 4.60 7.36
C HIS A 526 -8.22 5.34 6.06
N ARG A 527 -9.34 4.92 5.46
CA ARG A 527 -9.96 5.60 4.31
C ARG A 527 -11.29 6.18 4.76
N GLY A 528 -11.46 7.50 4.61
CA GLY A 528 -12.61 8.23 5.11
C GLY A 528 -12.23 9.44 5.94
N THR A 529 -13.19 9.97 6.69
CA THR A 529 -13.01 11.21 7.45
C THR A 529 -12.16 10.99 8.71
N ALA A 530 -11.06 11.75 8.81
CA ALA A 530 -10.33 11.98 10.05
C ALA A 530 -10.54 13.44 10.49
N THR A 531 -10.49 13.70 11.80
CA THR A 531 -10.82 15.01 12.37
C THR A 531 -9.96 15.37 13.56
N PHE A 532 -9.78 16.66 13.79
CA PHE A 532 -9.29 17.24 15.03
C PHE A 532 -9.80 18.68 15.16
N ALA A 533 -9.87 19.19 16.39
CA ALA A 533 -10.14 20.61 16.64
C ALA A 533 -8.82 21.38 16.73
N THR A 534 -8.86 22.66 16.37
CA THR A 534 -7.76 23.61 16.51
C THR A 534 -8.29 25.00 16.77
N GLU A 535 -7.43 25.87 17.30
CA GLU A 535 -7.61 27.32 17.27
C GLU A 535 -6.72 27.89 16.17
N LEU A 536 -7.25 28.76 15.31
CA LEU A 536 -6.49 29.38 14.22
C LEU A 536 -6.46 30.91 14.39
N PRO A 537 -5.27 31.54 14.36
CA PRO A 537 -5.20 33.00 14.39
C PRO A 537 -5.83 33.60 13.13
N ALA A 538 -6.30 34.85 13.21
CA ALA A 538 -6.90 35.56 12.09
C ALA A 538 -6.01 35.57 10.82
N SER A 539 -4.68 35.57 11.00
CA SER A 539 -3.68 35.52 9.93
C SER A 539 -3.63 34.19 9.16
N ALA A 540 -4.17 33.10 9.70
CA ALA A 540 -4.18 31.80 9.04
C ALA A 540 -5.19 31.74 7.89
N TRP A 541 -6.33 32.42 8.01
CA TRP A 541 -7.44 32.29 7.06
C TRP A 541 -7.11 32.76 5.63
N PRO A 542 -6.39 33.89 5.42
CA PRO A 542 -5.90 34.24 4.09
C PRO A 542 -4.92 33.22 3.49
N LEU A 543 -4.21 32.45 4.32
CA LEU A 543 -3.31 31.38 3.84
C LEU A 543 -4.10 30.18 3.32
N LEU A 544 -5.27 29.90 3.91
CA LEU A 544 -6.16 28.80 3.54
C LEU A 544 -7.11 29.12 2.39
N ASP A 545 -7.25 30.40 2.04
CA ASP A 545 -8.05 30.83 0.91
C ASP A 545 -7.43 30.40 -0.44
N GLY A 546 -8.28 30.16 -1.44
CA GLY A 546 -7.85 29.85 -2.82
C GLY A 546 -7.47 28.39 -3.12
N ARG A 547 -8.02 27.41 -2.40
CA ARG A 547 -7.85 25.95 -2.64
C ARG A 547 -6.38 25.49 -2.76
N LYS A 548 -5.52 25.97 -1.85
CA LYS A 548 -4.07 25.66 -1.86
C LYS A 548 -3.75 24.23 -1.44
N VAL A 549 -2.54 23.82 -1.77
CA VAL A 549 -1.93 22.58 -1.27
C VAL A 549 -1.07 22.88 -0.06
N LEU A 550 -1.27 22.11 1.00
CA LEU A 550 -0.50 22.13 2.23
C LEU A 550 0.32 20.85 2.28
N THR A 551 1.63 20.92 2.52
CA THR A 551 2.44 19.71 2.74
C THR A 551 2.92 19.70 4.17
N GLU A 552 2.55 18.66 4.92
CA GLU A 552 2.93 18.50 6.32
C GLU A 552 4.23 17.71 6.42
N TRP A 553 5.26 18.30 7.03
CA TRP A 553 6.56 17.65 7.18
C TRP A 553 6.75 16.93 8.53
N GLY A 554 5.92 17.22 9.53
CA GLY A 554 5.77 16.37 10.72
C GLY A 554 4.77 15.23 10.50
N PHE A 555 4.44 14.51 11.56
CA PHE A 555 3.31 13.58 11.54
C PHE A 555 2.03 14.35 11.88
N LEU A 556 1.00 14.22 11.04
CA LEU A 556 -0.32 14.79 11.34
C LEU A 556 -1.11 13.80 12.21
N ASN A 557 -1.49 14.24 13.41
CA ASN A 557 -2.34 13.47 14.31
C ASN A 557 -3.80 13.87 14.09
N ALA A 558 -4.64 12.89 13.78
CA ALA A 558 -6.09 13.08 13.64
C ALA A 558 -6.85 11.90 14.28
N LEU A 559 -8.17 12.02 14.37
CA LEU A 559 -9.05 11.03 14.98
C LEU A 559 -10.13 10.59 14.01
N THR A 560 -10.59 9.34 14.06
CA THR A 560 -11.75 8.92 13.26
C THR A 560 -13.09 9.41 13.84
N LYS A 561 -13.07 10.03 15.03
CA LYS A 561 -14.22 10.58 15.73
C LYS A 561 -13.79 11.83 16.51
N PRO A 562 -14.65 12.85 16.66
CA PRO A 562 -14.34 14.03 17.45
C PRO A 562 -13.94 13.68 18.88
N SER A 563 -13.18 14.57 19.52
CA SER A 563 -12.82 14.50 20.92
C SER A 563 -13.22 15.80 21.60
N SER A 564 -13.71 15.71 22.84
CA SER A 564 -13.89 16.88 23.71
C SER A 564 -12.63 17.27 24.47
N ALA A 565 -11.56 16.46 24.38
CA ALA A 565 -10.30 16.72 25.07
C ALA A 565 -9.37 17.62 24.24
N VAL A 566 -9.65 17.79 22.94
CA VAL A 566 -8.90 18.68 22.05
C VAL A 566 -9.65 20.00 21.98
N ASP A 567 -9.06 21.05 22.56
CA ASP A 567 -9.62 22.40 22.53
C ASP A 567 -9.47 23.04 21.14
N GLY A 568 -10.29 24.05 20.87
CA GLY A 568 -10.25 24.81 19.61
C GLY A 568 -11.64 25.23 19.16
N ASP A 569 -11.73 26.34 18.45
CA ASP A 569 -12.98 26.89 17.91
C ASP A 569 -13.25 26.45 16.46
N THR A 570 -12.33 25.72 15.85
CA THR A 570 -12.34 25.33 14.44
C THR A 570 -12.19 23.82 14.30
N ASP A 571 -13.10 23.19 13.54
CA ASP A 571 -13.03 21.77 13.23
C ASP A 571 -12.28 21.55 11.90
N VAL A 572 -11.24 20.72 11.93
CA VAL A 572 -10.47 20.33 10.74
C VAL A 572 -10.86 18.91 10.37
N LEU A 573 -11.38 18.72 9.17
CA LEU A 573 -11.73 17.42 8.64
C LEU A 573 -10.88 17.09 7.42
N VAL A 574 -10.30 15.89 7.43
CA VAL A 574 -9.43 15.37 6.38
C VAL A 574 -10.10 14.17 5.76
N TRP A 575 -10.33 14.21 4.44
CA TRP A 575 -10.67 13.01 3.68
C TRP A 575 -9.40 12.21 3.40
N SER A 576 -9.20 11.17 4.22
CA SER A 576 -8.03 10.31 4.23
C SER A 576 -8.11 9.20 3.20
N ILE A 577 -6.97 8.92 2.56
CA ILE A 577 -6.72 7.81 1.65
C ILE A 577 -5.67 6.87 2.25
N THR A 578 -4.63 7.41 2.92
CA THR A 578 -3.47 6.62 3.39
C THR A 578 -3.16 6.73 4.88
N GLY A 579 -3.84 7.61 5.64
CA GLY A 579 -3.64 7.75 7.09
C GLY A 579 -3.67 6.41 7.82
N ARG A 580 -2.84 6.21 8.85
CA ARG A 580 -2.60 4.90 9.48
C ARG A 580 -3.27 4.79 10.84
N ARG A 581 -4.03 3.72 11.07
CA ARG A 581 -4.67 3.44 12.36
C ARG A 581 -3.64 2.89 13.33
N THR A 582 -3.48 3.55 14.46
CA THR A 582 -2.41 3.24 15.43
C THR A 582 -2.84 2.34 16.57
N LYS A 583 -4.15 2.02 16.69
CA LYS A 583 -4.75 1.24 17.79
C LYS A 583 -3.92 0.06 18.28
N LEU A 584 -3.27 -0.67 17.37
CA LEU A 584 -2.48 -1.85 17.69
C LEU A 584 -1.20 -1.54 18.50
N LEU A 585 -0.59 -0.37 18.29
CA LEU A 585 0.70 0.03 18.88
C LEU A 585 0.57 1.20 19.86
N GLU A 586 -0.67 1.63 20.15
CA GLU A 586 -0.92 2.62 21.20
C GLU A 586 -0.36 2.12 22.55
N PRO A 587 0.42 2.95 23.27
CA PRO A 587 0.88 2.62 24.62
C PRO A 587 -0.30 2.35 25.57
N ALA A 588 -0.13 1.43 26.53
CA ALA A 588 -1.22 1.06 27.43
C ALA A 588 -1.67 2.21 28.37
N GLU A 589 -0.73 3.06 28.80
CA GLU A 589 -1.00 4.10 29.81
C GLU A 589 -1.40 5.46 29.20
N CYS A 590 -0.88 5.80 28.02
CA CYS A 590 -1.08 7.10 27.35
C CYS A 590 -1.56 6.97 25.89
N GLY A 591 -2.11 5.81 25.54
CA GLY A 591 -2.61 5.52 24.20
C GLY A 591 -3.89 6.25 23.86
N VAL A 592 -4.04 6.66 22.61
CA VAL A 592 -5.25 7.34 22.12
C VAL A 592 -6.07 6.43 21.22
N ALA A 593 -7.30 6.15 21.64
CA ALA A 593 -8.24 5.42 20.81
C ALA A 593 -8.55 6.19 19.52
N ASN A 594 -8.84 5.48 18.43
CA ASN A 594 -9.26 6.08 17.16
C ASN A 594 -8.24 7.04 16.50
N ARG A 595 -6.98 7.08 16.96
CA ARG A 595 -5.93 7.88 16.34
C ARG A 595 -5.60 7.37 14.92
N VAL A 596 -5.44 8.33 14.02
CA VAL A 596 -4.98 8.18 12.65
C VAL A 596 -3.76 9.09 12.47
N LEU A 597 -2.68 8.53 11.92
CA LEU A 597 -1.47 9.28 11.61
C LEU A 597 -1.26 9.42 10.11
N PHE A 598 -1.01 10.64 9.64
CA PHE A 598 -0.45 10.87 8.31
C PHE A 598 1.05 11.07 8.45
N VAL A 599 1.79 10.54 7.48
CA VAL A 599 3.26 10.56 7.52
C VAL A 599 3.82 11.90 7.03
N PRO A 600 5.04 12.27 7.44
CA PRO A 600 5.80 13.38 6.86
C PRO A 600 5.82 13.36 5.33
N GLY A 601 5.60 14.53 4.73
CA GLY A 601 5.48 14.74 3.28
C GLY A 601 4.07 14.50 2.74
N THR A 602 3.07 14.24 3.58
CA THR A 602 1.68 14.12 3.10
C THR A 602 1.16 15.49 2.69
N SER A 603 0.60 15.55 1.48
CA SER A 603 0.03 16.77 0.92
C SER A 603 -1.50 16.76 0.98
N PHE A 604 -2.08 17.91 1.29
CA PHE A 604 -3.50 18.10 1.47
C PHE A 604 -3.98 19.29 0.63
N LYS A 605 -5.05 19.11 -0.14
CA LYS A 605 -5.74 20.21 -0.80
C LYS A 605 -6.80 20.80 0.11
N VAL A 606 -6.78 22.11 0.30
CA VAL A 606 -7.87 22.83 0.97
C VAL A 606 -9.08 22.85 0.03
N LEU A 607 -10.18 22.24 0.46
CA LEU A 607 -11.43 22.22 -0.29
C LEU A 607 -12.31 23.42 0.08
N ALA A 608 -12.41 23.69 1.38
CA ALA A 608 -13.14 24.82 1.94
C ALA A 608 -12.53 25.22 3.29
N ALA A 609 -12.60 26.52 3.59
CA ALA A 609 -12.27 27.07 4.90
C ALA A 609 -13.34 28.11 5.26
N ARG A 610 -13.81 28.09 6.51
CA ARG A 610 -14.78 29.04 7.05
C ARG A 610 -14.34 29.45 8.45
N GLN A 611 -14.24 30.76 8.67
CA GLN A 611 -13.89 31.31 9.98
C GLN A 611 -14.97 31.00 11.03
N PRO A 612 -14.59 30.86 12.31
CA PRO A 612 -15.55 30.87 13.41
C PRO A 612 -16.34 32.19 13.42
N ALA A 613 -17.60 32.13 13.82
CA ALA A 613 -18.50 33.27 13.95
C ALA A 613 -19.36 33.09 15.22
N ASP A 614 -20.12 34.12 15.61
CA ASP A 614 -20.96 34.05 16.81
C ASP A 614 -21.91 32.84 16.77
N GLY A 615 -21.75 31.94 17.74
CA GLY A 615 -22.53 30.71 17.85
C GLY A 615 -22.19 29.59 16.86
N ALA A 616 -21.15 29.76 16.02
CA ALA A 616 -20.77 28.76 15.02
C ALA A 616 -19.25 28.53 14.98
N ARG A 617 -18.84 27.27 15.17
CA ARG A 617 -17.44 26.84 15.03
C ARG A 617 -16.92 27.09 13.61
N GLY A 618 -15.62 27.39 13.50
CA GLY A 618 -14.90 27.43 12.24
C GLY A 618 -14.78 26.04 11.62
N MET A 619 -14.42 25.97 10.35
CA MET A 619 -14.27 24.70 9.63
C MET A 619 -13.17 24.77 8.59
N VAL A 620 -12.33 23.74 8.52
CA VAL A 620 -11.38 23.53 7.43
C VAL A 620 -11.56 22.12 6.86
N LEU A 621 -11.89 22.02 5.58
CA LEU A 621 -12.08 20.76 4.88
C LEU A 621 -10.89 20.49 3.97
N LEU A 622 -10.22 19.39 4.20
CA LEU A 622 -8.99 18.98 3.52
C LEU A 622 -9.20 17.66 2.78
N ARG A 623 -8.56 17.53 1.63
CA ARG A 623 -8.45 16.26 0.90
C ARG A 623 -7.00 15.83 0.86
N GLU A 624 -6.71 14.61 1.30
CA GLU A 624 -5.39 14.03 1.06
C GLU A 624 -5.14 13.86 -0.45
N LEU A 625 -3.97 14.30 -0.91
CA LEU A 625 -3.52 14.15 -2.28
C LEU A 625 -2.57 12.95 -2.40
N THR A 626 -2.70 12.22 -3.49
CA THR A 626 -1.71 11.21 -3.87
C THR A 626 -0.51 11.86 -4.56
N ALA A 627 0.67 11.23 -4.50
CA ALA A 627 1.87 11.75 -5.18
C ALA A 627 1.68 11.96 -6.69
N SER A 628 0.78 11.18 -7.33
CA SER A 628 0.44 11.35 -8.75
C SER A 628 -0.40 12.59 -9.06
N GLU A 629 -0.96 13.25 -8.05
CA GLU A 629 -1.80 14.45 -8.22
C GLU A 629 -0.99 15.74 -8.13
N ILE A 630 0.29 15.67 -7.76
CA ILE A 630 1.15 16.82 -7.54
C ILE A 630 2.29 16.72 -8.54
N ASP A 631 2.40 17.71 -9.42
CA ASP A 631 3.50 17.78 -10.37
C ASP A 631 4.83 18.16 -9.68
N ASP A 632 5.93 18.09 -10.43
CA ASP A 632 7.27 18.43 -9.93
C ASP A 632 7.40 19.91 -9.50
N SER A 633 6.43 20.76 -9.85
CA SER A 633 6.34 22.16 -9.42
C SER A 633 5.47 22.37 -8.17
N GLY A 634 4.92 21.29 -7.61
CA GLY A 634 4.04 21.32 -6.44
C GLY A 634 2.59 21.72 -6.77
N ARG A 635 2.21 21.79 -8.05
CA ARG A 635 0.84 22.14 -8.47
C ARG A 635 -0.02 20.90 -8.59
N VAL A 636 -1.29 21.05 -8.23
CA VAL A 636 -2.26 19.96 -8.37
C VAL A 636 -2.74 19.87 -9.81
N ALA A 637 -2.76 18.65 -10.35
CA ALA A 637 -3.42 18.38 -11.62
C ALA A 637 -4.90 18.82 -11.56
N GLY A 638 -5.30 19.71 -12.46
CA GLY A 638 -6.64 20.34 -12.46
C GLY A 638 -7.77 19.42 -12.95
N ASP A 639 -7.43 18.22 -13.43
CA ASP A 639 -8.34 17.25 -14.06
C ASP A 639 -9.12 16.38 -13.05
N ARG A 640 -8.81 16.47 -11.75
CA ARG A 640 -9.43 15.65 -10.68
C ARG A 640 -10.55 16.34 -9.89
N ALA A 641 -11.26 17.28 -10.51
CA ALA A 641 -12.37 18.00 -9.87
C ALA A 641 -13.46 17.07 -9.27
N SER A 642 -13.68 15.90 -9.88
CA SER A 642 -14.64 14.91 -9.38
C SER A 642 -14.27 14.30 -8.02
N LEU A 643 -12.97 14.13 -7.72
CA LEU A 643 -12.51 13.64 -6.42
C LEU A 643 -12.63 14.71 -5.34
N ASP A 644 -12.40 15.98 -5.69
CA ASP A 644 -12.63 17.10 -4.79
C ASP A 644 -14.10 17.18 -4.36
N GLU A 645 -15.03 17.05 -5.30
CA GLU A 645 -16.47 17.05 -5.02
C GLU A 645 -16.90 15.82 -4.20
N LEU A 646 -16.38 14.63 -4.50
CA LEU A 646 -16.65 13.42 -3.71
C LEU A 646 -16.19 13.59 -2.26
N ALA A 647 -14.95 14.07 -2.06
CA ALA A 647 -14.40 14.32 -0.74
C ALA A 647 -15.21 15.38 0.00
N MET A 648 -15.51 16.51 -0.65
CA MET A 648 -16.31 17.59 -0.09
C MET A 648 -17.68 17.08 0.40
N ASN A 649 -18.40 16.32 -0.42
CA ASN A 649 -19.71 15.76 -0.08
C ASN A 649 -19.62 14.76 1.08
N SER A 650 -18.58 13.91 1.10
CA SER A 650 -18.34 12.98 2.20
C SER A 650 -18.07 13.70 3.53
N LEU A 651 -17.28 14.77 3.50
CA LEU A 651 -16.94 15.55 4.69
C LEU A 651 -18.14 16.33 5.23
N ARG A 652 -18.92 16.97 4.35
CA ARG A 652 -20.16 17.68 4.73
C ARG A 652 -21.18 16.74 5.35
N ARG A 653 -21.43 15.58 4.74
CA ARG A 653 -22.31 14.56 5.33
C ARG A 653 -21.84 14.11 6.71
N THR A 654 -20.53 14.00 6.91
CA THR A 654 -19.97 13.64 8.23
C THR A 654 -20.27 14.72 9.27
N LEU A 655 -20.13 15.99 8.92
CA LEU A 655 -20.49 17.11 9.80
C LEU A 655 -21.98 17.14 10.13
N GLU A 656 -22.85 16.96 9.14
CA GLU A 656 -24.30 16.87 9.34
C GLU A 656 -24.63 15.73 10.31
N THR A 657 -24.05 14.54 10.08
CA THR A 657 -24.25 13.37 10.96
C THR A 657 -23.80 13.65 12.40
N TRP A 658 -22.67 14.36 12.60
CA TRP A 658 -22.20 14.71 13.94
C TRP A 658 -23.04 15.80 14.60
N ALA A 659 -23.54 16.76 13.82
CA ALA A 659 -24.45 17.79 14.33
C ALA A 659 -25.79 17.17 14.77
N GLU A 660 -26.33 16.23 13.98
CA GLU A 660 -27.56 15.48 14.31
C GLU A 660 -27.40 14.57 15.53
N ALA A 661 -26.20 13.98 15.72
CA ALA A 661 -25.92 13.10 16.85
C ALA A 661 -25.78 13.84 18.20
N GLY A 662 -25.66 15.17 18.21
CA GLY A 662 -25.54 15.98 19.43
C GLY A 662 -24.23 15.76 20.20
N GLU A 663 -24.25 15.93 21.53
CA GLU A 663 -23.07 15.73 22.39
C GLU A 663 -22.79 14.25 22.76
N GLU A 664 -23.72 13.35 22.44
CA GLU A 664 -23.64 11.93 22.76
C GLU A 664 -22.88 10.97 21.81
N PRO A 665 -22.36 11.34 20.61
CA PRO A 665 -21.56 10.38 19.86
C PRO A 665 -20.31 10.08 20.68
N ALA A 666 -19.96 8.80 20.83
CA ALA A 666 -18.79 8.32 21.56
C ALA A 666 -17.51 9.09 21.19
N ARG A 667 -17.26 10.20 21.89
CA ARG A 667 -16.12 11.09 21.70
C ARG A 667 -14.88 10.32 22.12
N THR A 668 -13.78 10.55 21.40
CA THR A 668 -12.51 9.93 21.79
C THR A 668 -12.06 10.58 23.10
N VAL A 669 -11.93 9.78 24.15
CA VAL A 669 -11.37 10.22 25.44
C VAL A 669 -9.84 10.06 25.39
N MET A 670 -9.13 11.06 25.88
CA MET A 670 -7.67 11.04 26.06
C MET A 670 -7.26 12.00 27.17
N ASP A 671 -6.04 11.87 27.68
CA ASP A 671 -5.46 12.82 28.62
C ASP A 671 -5.01 14.12 27.93
N LYS A 672 -4.70 15.15 28.74
CA LYS A 672 -4.29 16.47 28.24
C LYS A 672 -2.98 16.45 27.44
N GLN A 673 -2.02 15.64 27.86
CA GLN A 673 -0.71 15.59 27.21
C GLN A 673 -0.79 14.94 25.83
N ALA A 674 -1.67 13.93 25.68
CA ALA A 674 -2.00 13.34 24.41
C ALA A 674 -2.80 14.31 23.52
N ALA A 675 -3.68 15.13 24.11
CA ALA A 675 -4.44 16.14 23.38
C ALA A 675 -3.54 17.21 22.73
N GLU A 676 -2.44 17.61 23.37
CA GLU A 676 -1.42 18.53 22.82
C GLU A 676 -0.77 18.02 21.51
N ARG A 677 -0.88 16.72 21.21
CA ARG A 677 -0.37 16.13 19.96
C ARG A 677 -1.27 16.44 18.76
N PHE A 678 -2.49 16.90 19.00
CA PHE A 678 -3.49 17.26 17.99
C PHE A 678 -3.55 18.78 17.81
N GLY A 679 -4.32 19.27 16.83
CA GLY A 679 -4.52 20.70 16.61
C GLY A 679 -3.57 21.35 15.61
N ALA A 680 -2.39 20.79 15.35
CA ALA A 680 -1.50 21.36 14.33
C ALA A 680 -2.12 21.28 12.92
N LEU A 681 -2.37 22.42 12.29
CA LEU A 681 -2.85 22.47 10.91
C LEU A 681 -1.71 22.09 9.94
N PRO A 682 -1.94 21.17 8.99
CA PRO A 682 -0.87 20.67 8.14
C PRO A 682 -0.18 21.78 7.34
N GLY A 683 1.15 21.73 7.27
CA GLY A 683 1.97 22.61 6.44
C GLY A 683 2.09 24.05 6.92
N LEU A 684 1.60 24.38 8.13
CA LEU A 684 1.81 25.67 8.79
C LEU A 684 2.75 25.51 9.99
N ALA A 685 3.55 26.54 10.28
CA ALA A 685 4.49 26.61 11.40
C ALA A 685 4.64 28.03 11.95
#